data_AF-A0A1I7VA14-F1
#
_entry.id   AF-A0A1I7VA14-F1
#
_cell.length_a   1.000
_cell.length_b   1.000
_cell.length_c   1.000
_cell.angle_alpha   90.00
_cell.angle_beta   90.00
_cell.angle_gamma   90.00
#
_symmetry.space_group_name_H-M   'P 1'
#
loop_
_entity.id
_entity.type
_entity.pdbx_description
1 polymer ?
#
loop_
_entity_poly.entity_id
_entity_poly.type
_entity_poly.pdbx_seq_one_letter_code
_entity_poly.pdbx_strand_id
1 'polypeptide(L)'
;MKRKGDDASELIDRKREKQRLVCMQIDDYIEEIMLPDAERRKLETLAESVKSTIYAAKEARIAHQMNDLQELHLGKIRFPLSLPFNLELSSVKSSCDCRWIHPVKIDTLGSWRVGHQTKMDPVLDLIIIIPQDYFGSRDYLNFAYFVKRAHYACQVARILIKTELSKKKTNGHENDGFLRIHFAPPREFTKISRFRPENNNLRPSFCSAHFGSLGIDTPTPVYNSKILIDVLREEIESKHEAFFQQRPNFLKAFIMIRSWMLQRGFIQRVDGFSDLLLATWLIYINVQEVSFAQASVFDIITGFFSSIISINWKESRLGLCDNDALYSQFSSHFDFVFLDHTGYLNLAASLSATAMEQIRTAATDAITKINSFSEFDHLFVKSHPFTTAFDQYIRIRLPQPYLQNTFQKMCSAECVSTCNDLLLIFKRRLVPLLKEALSDRIVNFDFFTSVQQITPWDVCTEREKCTTDEVALLIGFRLSTKWNNLLTRGPPAKSSDAVHFRQFWGEICELRKFPDNAICEAVVWGSNNVTALICQHILQRHLKLEACNVEERTLKVEEILPNAVDRYSVIGRAYDKLCQILRMVQDLPLLITNIHPVSTYLRRTAPFPPLSTNAVVERCSAAIKDSVALPLSHTSPPYLPSVEVQITMEQSGKWGDDLGAIARLKTAFYIELSKILKEKHSMQAIPFDSYLIVHFNTVVFRLVIAYQKEVHIMRKLNGGKTGILKDSPASKLKELEVILEPQLTALLHSASQQFEAFPDTCRLATYWLSSHALSDYLNEVILETIVASVFLKPLSVQPPRTPFIGFFHFLTLLSTHNWLIKPLLVDFDNEWTEEDVDEIEKEFIKMRPVLPVMVICTSVDRSGCRWTREEPQPLILKRIIALAKASSALIEQHISNLAPFNLKGVFTTDVSTFSNVTIHIRGRHMVRRKVVRGKLINGPLPVIDYDPVREYVKRLRQCFTSVALFFYNKYVGDVIGVVWKPVALVPRDTSISSCLHRLKGLDDKLVVNTKAILDDFTMLGHGIVRDVSQHCVIEDVKNTTN
;
A
#
# COMPACT_ATOMS: atom_id res chain seq x y z
N MET A 1 13.11 7.09 -51.65
CA MET A 1 12.08 7.91 -50.95
C MET A 1 10.74 7.18 -50.99
N LYS A 2 10.59 6.10 -50.22
CA LYS A 2 9.30 5.48 -49.92
C LYS A 2 8.96 5.84 -48.47
N ARG A 3 7.80 6.50 -48.33
CA ARG A 3 6.83 6.38 -47.24
C ARG A 3 7.25 6.82 -45.83
N LYS A 4 7.18 8.14 -45.57
CA LYS A 4 6.80 8.68 -44.24
C LYS A 4 5.27 8.65 -43.99
N GLY A 5 4.47 8.38 -45.04
CA GLY A 5 3.00 8.33 -44.96
C GLY A 5 2.42 6.97 -44.56
N ASP A 6 3.11 5.86 -44.83
CA ASP A 6 2.62 4.52 -44.47
C ASP A 6 2.82 4.24 -42.97
N ASP A 7 3.96 4.64 -42.39
CA ASP A 7 4.22 4.46 -40.95
C ASP A 7 3.17 5.17 -40.08
N ALA A 8 2.69 6.35 -40.50
CA ALA A 8 1.66 7.09 -39.78
C ALA A 8 0.27 6.42 -39.89
N SER A 9 -0.05 5.84 -41.05
CA SER A 9 -1.30 5.10 -41.25
C SER A 9 -1.31 3.80 -40.44
N GLU A 10 -0.19 3.07 -40.45
CA GLU A 10 -0.04 1.82 -39.70
C GLU A 10 -0.11 2.05 -38.18
N LEU A 11 0.48 3.16 -37.69
CA LEU A 11 0.39 3.53 -36.28
C LEU A 11 -1.05 3.89 -35.85
N ILE A 12 -1.82 4.54 -36.73
CA ILE A 12 -3.24 4.87 -36.49
C ILE A 12 -4.09 3.60 -36.48
N ASP A 13 -3.85 2.67 -37.41
CA ASP A 13 -4.58 1.41 -37.48
C ASP A 13 -4.30 0.52 -36.26
N ARG A 14 -3.03 0.41 -35.83
CA ARG A 14 -2.66 -0.26 -34.56
C ARG A 14 -3.34 0.38 -33.35
N LYS A 15 -3.42 1.70 -33.28
CA LYS A 15 -4.11 2.42 -32.19
C LYS A 15 -5.61 2.10 -32.17
N ARG A 16 -6.25 2.05 -33.34
CA ARG A 16 -7.68 1.68 -33.48
C ARG A 16 -7.94 0.23 -33.09
N GLU A 17 -7.04 -0.69 -33.45
CA GLU A 17 -7.13 -2.09 -33.06
C GLU A 17 -7.05 -2.27 -31.54
N LYS A 18 -6.10 -1.59 -30.88
CA LYS A 18 -5.99 -1.58 -29.41
C LYS A 18 -7.25 -1.03 -28.75
N GLN A 19 -7.80 0.07 -29.25
CA GLN A 19 -9.05 0.63 -28.74
C GLN A 19 -10.22 -0.35 -28.84
N ARG A 20 -10.30 -1.13 -29.94
CA ARG A 20 -11.32 -2.18 -30.09
C ARG A 20 -11.14 -3.30 -29.07
N LEU A 21 -9.91 -3.76 -28.84
CA LEU A 21 -9.62 -4.78 -27.83
C LEU A 21 -10.02 -4.34 -26.42
N VAL A 22 -9.72 -3.08 -26.05
CA VAL A 22 -10.13 -2.52 -24.76
C VAL A 22 -11.66 -2.42 -24.67
N CYS A 23 -12.35 -2.04 -25.75
CA CYS A 23 -13.81 -2.03 -25.76
C CYS A 23 -14.40 -3.44 -25.55
N MET A 24 -13.79 -4.48 -26.13
CA MET A 24 -14.21 -5.87 -25.89
C MET A 24 -13.99 -6.26 -24.42
N GLN A 25 -12.84 -5.94 -23.83
CA GLN A 25 -12.59 -6.18 -22.40
C GLN A 25 -13.60 -5.46 -21.49
N ILE A 26 -13.99 -4.23 -21.86
CA ILE A 26 -15.02 -3.47 -21.14
C ILE A 26 -16.35 -4.22 -21.20
N ASP A 27 -16.76 -4.70 -22.37
CA ASP A 27 -18.02 -5.42 -22.54
C ASP A 27 -18.02 -6.75 -21.76
N ASP A 28 -16.94 -7.55 -21.88
CA ASP A 28 -16.77 -8.81 -21.14
C ASP A 28 -16.80 -8.58 -19.62
N TYR A 29 -16.11 -7.55 -19.13
CA TYR A 29 -16.08 -7.23 -17.71
C TYR A 29 -17.43 -6.72 -17.20
N ILE A 30 -18.16 -5.93 -17.99
CA ILE A 30 -19.52 -5.50 -17.64
C ILE A 30 -20.42 -6.72 -17.48
N GLU A 31 -20.40 -7.66 -18.44
CA GLU A 31 -21.17 -8.90 -18.35
C GLU A 31 -20.81 -9.72 -17.09
N GLU A 32 -19.53 -9.75 -16.71
CA GLU A 32 -19.07 -10.43 -15.51
C GLU A 32 -19.59 -9.79 -14.21
N ILE A 33 -19.62 -8.46 -14.11
CA ILE A 33 -19.98 -7.76 -12.87
C ILE A 33 -21.47 -7.48 -12.72
N MET A 34 -22.26 -7.54 -13.79
CA MET A 34 -23.69 -7.22 -13.75
C MET A 34 -24.50 -8.20 -12.91
N LEU A 35 -25.55 -7.68 -12.27
CA LEU A 35 -26.46 -8.50 -11.46
C LEU A 35 -27.29 -9.43 -12.36
N PRO A 36 -27.30 -10.76 -12.12
CA PRO A 36 -28.06 -11.70 -12.94
C PRO A 36 -29.58 -11.43 -12.91
N ASP A 37 -30.26 -11.65 -14.05
CA ASP A 37 -31.71 -11.44 -14.18
C ASP A 37 -32.54 -12.20 -13.14
N ALA A 38 -32.10 -13.39 -12.75
CA ALA A 38 -32.78 -14.19 -11.73
C ALA A 38 -32.80 -13.49 -10.36
N GLU A 39 -31.73 -12.80 -9.99
CA GLU A 39 -31.65 -12.03 -8.74
C GLU A 39 -32.42 -10.71 -8.85
N ARG A 40 -32.38 -10.04 -10.01
CA ARG A 40 -33.20 -8.86 -10.29
C ARG A 40 -34.69 -9.14 -10.08
N ARG A 41 -35.21 -10.23 -10.66
CA ARG A 41 -36.62 -10.63 -10.50
C ARG A 41 -37.00 -10.94 -9.06
N LYS A 42 -36.08 -11.52 -8.27
CA LYS A 42 -36.30 -11.75 -6.83
C LYS A 42 -36.48 -10.43 -6.09
N LEU A 43 -35.62 -9.44 -6.35
CA LEU A 43 -35.71 -8.11 -5.74
C LEU A 43 -36.96 -7.35 -6.18
N GLU A 44 -37.36 -7.44 -7.44
CA GLU A 44 -38.61 -6.85 -7.94
C GLU A 44 -39.84 -7.48 -7.28
N THR A 45 -39.86 -8.80 -7.13
CA THR A 45 -40.93 -9.51 -6.42
C THR A 45 -41.01 -9.08 -4.95
N LEU A 46 -39.85 -8.93 -4.29
CA LEU A 46 -39.76 -8.43 -2.93
C LEU A 46 -40.27 -6.97 -2.84
N ALA A 47 -39.87 -6.12 -3.78
CA ALA A 47 -40.30 -4.72 -3.84
C ALA A 47 -41.83 -4.61 -4.01
N GLU A 48 -42.43 -5.44 -4.86
CA GLU A 48 -43.89 -5.47 -5.04
C GLU A 48 -44.61 -6.02 -3.79
N SER A 49 -44.03 -7.01 -3.12
CA SER A 49 -44.54 -7.49 -1.82
C SER A 49 -44.47 -6.40 -0.74
N VAL A 50 -43.40 -5.60 -0.71
CA VAL A 50 -43.26 -4.48 0.23
C VAL A 50 -44.26 -3.37 -0.10
N LYS A 51 -44.42 -3.03 -1.39
CA LYS A 51 -45.37 -2.02 -1.87
C LYS A 51 -46.81 -2.40 -1.52
N SER A 52 -47.23 -3.61 -1.85
CA SER A 52 -48.58 -4.12 -1.53
C SER A 52 -48.84 -4.14 -0.02
N THR A 53 -47.84 -4.51 0.78
CA THR A 53 -47.93 -4.50 2.25
C THR A 53 -48.15 -3.08 2.78
N ILE A 54 -47.42 -2.10 2.28
CA ILE A 54 -47.55 -0.70 2.71
C ILE A 54 -48.91 -0.13 2.31
N TYR A 55 -49.40 -0.41 1.10
CA TYR A 55 -50.73 0.04 0.67
C TYR A 55 -51.88 -0.70 1.36
N ALA A 56 -51.69 -1.94 1.81
CA ALA A 56 -52.70 -2.67 2.58
C ALA A 56 -52.85 -2.19 4.04
N ALA A 57 -51.88 -1.42 4.55
CA ALA A 57 -51.86 -0.96 5.94
C ALA A 57 -52.87 0.18 6.18
N LYS A 58 -53.89 -0.07 7.01
CA LYS A 58 -54.94 0.92 7.34
C LYS A 58 -54.36 2.18 7.99
N GLU A 59 -54.82 3.35 7.54
CA GLU A 59 -54.47 4.64 8.15
C GLU A 59 -54.80 4.72 9.64
N ALA A 60 -53.95 5.41 10.39
CA ALA A 60 -54.14 5.63 11.81
C ALA A 60 -55.14 6.76 12.05
N ARG A 61 -56.14 6.49 12.90
CA ARG A 61 -57.16 7.50 13.28
C ARG A 61 -56.65 8.51 14.29
N ILE A 62 -55.74 8.09 15.16
CA ILE A 62 -55.18 8.92 16.23
C ILE A 62 -53.90 9.57 15.71
N ALA A 63 -53.78 10.88 15.93
CA ALA A 63 -52.57 11.62 15.65
C ALA A 63 -51.81 11.88 16.96
N HIS A 64 -50.49 11.84 16.86
CA HIS A 64 -49.57 11.97 17.99
C HIS A 64 -48.64 13.15 17.77
N GLN A 65 -48.22 13.80 18.85
CA GLN A 65 -47.19 14.81 18.75
C GLN A 65 -45.85 14.18 18.32
N MET A 66 -45.00 14.97 17.67
CA MET A 66 -43.71 14.48 17.16
C MET A 66 -42.77 13.91 18.23
N ASN A 67 -42.93 14.34 19.49
CA ASN A 67 -42.16 13.88 20.64
C ASN A 67 -42.78 12.64 21.32
N ASP A 68 -44.01 12.26 20.98
CA ASP A 68 -44.69 11.09 21.53
C ASP A 68 -44.27 9.82 20.77
N LEU A 69 -43.30 9.10 21.33
CA LEU A 69 -42.74 7.87 20.76
C LEU A 69 -43.37 6.60 21.35
N GLN A 70 -44.42 6.70 22.17
CA GLN A 70 -45.00 5.55 22.89
C GLN A 70 -45.48 4.45 21.93
N GLU A 71 -46.16 4.83 20.85
CA GLU A 71 -46.63 3.88 19.83
C GLU A 71 -45.49 3.15 19.10
N LEU A 72 -44.37 3.83 18.88
CA LEU A 72 -43.19 3.25 18.23
C LEU A 72 -42.49 2.25 19.16
N HIS A 73 -42.36 2.60 20.44
CA HIS A 73 -41.81 1.71 21.47
C HIS A 73 -42.67 0.46 21.67
N LEU A 74 -44.01 0.58 21.65
CA LEU A 74 -44.93 -0.57 21.65
C LEU A 74 -44.69 -1.49 20.44
N GLY A 75 -44.33 -0.91 19.29
CA GLY A 75 -43.91 -1.64 18.10
C GLY A 75 -42.47 -2.18 18.13
N LYS A 76 -41.77 -2.08 19.26
CA LYS A 76 -40.34 -2.40 19.44
C LYS A 76 -39.39 -1.60 18.54
N ILE A 77 -39.81 -0.46 18.01
CA ILE A 77 -38.99 0.39 17.14
C ILE A 77 -38.36 1.50 17.96
N ARG A 78 -37.06 1.74 17.74
CA ARG A 78 -36.33 2.86 18.32
C ARG A 78 -36.22 4.00 17.33
N PHE A 79 -36.45 5.22 17.81
CA PHE A 79 -36.38 6.40 16.96
C PHE A 79 -34.91 6.68 16.53
N PRO A 80 -34.60 6.75 15.23
CA PRO A 80 -33.21 6.67 14.75
C PRO A 80 -32.45 8.00 14.74
N LEU A 81 -33.16 9.13 14.82
CA LEU A 81 -32.57 10.45 14.66
C LEU A 81 -32.15 11.03 16.02
N SER A 82 -30.85 11.31 16.16
CA SER A 82 -30.31 12.15 17.24
C SER A 82 -30.16 13.57 16.72
N LEU A 83 -30.75 14.55 17.42
CA LEU A 83 -30.66 15.95 17.01
C LEU A 83 -29.28 16.54 17.38
N PRO A 84 -28.72 17.42 16.53
CA PRO A 84 -27.47 18.12 16.84
C PRO A 84 -27.68 19.14 17.97
N PHE A 85 -26.58 19.73 18.45
CA PHE A 85 -26.56 20.74 19.51
C PHE A 85 -27.15 20.28 20.86
N ASN A 86 -27.20 18.97 21.12
CA ASN A 86 -27.84 18.38 22.29
C ASN A 86 -29.32 18.76 22.43
N LEU A 87 -30.00 18.99 21.31
CA LEU A 87 -31.43 19.29 21.30
C LEU A 87 -32.25 18.05 21.62
N GLU A 88 -33.32 18.24 22.38
CA GLU A 88 -34.32 17.20 22.62
C GLU A 88 -35.41 17.22 21.54
N LEU A 89 -36.04 16.08 21.28
CA LEU A 89 -37.17 15.99 20.33
C LEU A 89 -38.34 16.89 20.76
N SER A 90 -38.52 17.07 22.07
CA SER A 90 -39.50 17.98 22.69
C SER A 90 -39.32 19.44 22.26
N SER A 91 -38.12 19.84 21.84
CA SER A 91 -37.84 21.22 21.39
C SER A 91 -38.39 21.50 19.98
N VAL A 92 -38.53 20.47 19.14
CA VAL A 92 -38.99 20.60 17.76
C VAL A 92 -40.50 20.73 17.73
N LYS A 93 -41.00 21.78 17.06
CA LYS A 93 -42.44 22.07 16.95
C LYS A 93 -42.90 22.00 15.50
N SER A 94 -44.08 21.44 15.29
CA SER A 94 -44.81 21.48 14.02
C SER A 94 -46.27 21.85 14.28
N SER A 95 -46.91 22.44 13.28
CA SER A 95 -48.35 22.72 13.30
C SER A 95 -49.22 21.49 12.97
N CYS A 96 -48.61 20.39 12.52
CA CYS A 96 -49.33 19.18 12.14
C CYS A 96 -48.79 17.99 12.94
N ASP A 97 -49.70 17.22 13.53
CA ASP A 97 -49.38 16.00 14.28
C ASP A 97 -48.99 14.85 13.34
N CYS A 98 -48.32 13.84 13.90
CA CYS A 98 -47.84 12.67 13.19
C CYS A 98 -48.80 11.48 13.33
N ARG A 99 -49.16 10.87 12.21
CA ARG A 99 -49.94 9.61 12.15
C ARG A 99 -49.63 8.83 10.89
N TRP A 100 -49.83 7.52 10.89
CA TRP A 100 -49.73 6.77 9.63
C TRP A 100 -50.86 7.19 8.67
N ILE A 101 -50.47 7.68 7.50
CA ILE A 101 -51.33 7.95 6.34
C ILE A 101 -50.72 7.28 5.11
N HIS A 102 -51.52 6.99 4.09
CA HIS A 102 -50.99 6.35 2.89
C HIS A 102 -50.02 7.26 2.12
N PRO A 103 -48.91 6.74 1.60
CA PRO A 103 -48.02 7.53 0.76
C PRO A 103 -48.71 7.95 -0.54
N VAL A 104 -48.33 9.11 -1.08
CA VAL A 104 -48.81 9.59 -2.38
C VAL A 104 -48.43 8.61 -3.47
N LYS A 105 -47.18 8.13 -3.42
CA LYS A 105 -46.60 7.25 -4.41
C LYS A 105 -45.48 6.42 -3.77
N ILE A 106 -45.41 5.14 -4.14
CA ILE A 106 -44.25 4.28 -3.93
C ILE A 106 -43.76 3.86 -5.31
N ASP A 107 -42.54 4.26 -5.67
CA ASP A 107 -41.95 3.94 -6.98
C ASP A 107 -40.55 3.37 -6.86
N THR A 108 -40.15 2.63 -7.89
CA THR A 108 -38.76 2.23 -8.09
C THR A 108 -38.00 3.37 -8.73
N LEU A 109 -36.84 3.70 -8.17
CA LEU A 109 -35.99 4.78 -8.66
C LEU A 109 -35.37 4.45 -10.03
N GLY A 110 -35.10 5.49 -10.82
CA GLY A 110 -34.64 5.37 -12.21
C GLY A 110 -33.32 4.62 -12.34
N SER A 111 -32.47 4.68 -11.30
CA SER A 111 -31.23 3.91 -11.21
C SER A 111 -31.41 2.41 -11.47
N TRP A 112 -32.49 1.80 -10.95
CA TRP A 112 -32.80 0.37 -11.15
C TRP A 112 -33.26 0.08 -12.57
N ARG A 113 -34.13 0.93 -13.13
CA ARG A 113 -34.73 0.77 -14.45
C ARG A 113 -33.69 0.88 -15.57
N VAL A 114 -32.69 1.74 -15.39
CA VAL A 114 -31.52 1.84 -16.27
C VAL A 114 -30.63 0.59 -16.18
N GLY A 115 -30.59 -0.05 -15.01
CA GLY A 115 -29.99 -1.37 -14.84
C GLY A 115 -28.48 -1.40 -14.65
N HIS A 116 -27.90 -0.43 -13.94
CA HIS A 116 -26.45 -0.39 -13.68
C HIS A 116 -25.99 -1.15 -12.41
N GLN A 117 -26.87 -1.93 -11.77
CA GLN A 117 -26.58 -2.66 -10.54
C GLN A 117 -25.62 -3.83 -10.80
N THR A 118 -24.62 -3.95 -9.93
CA THR A 118 -23.57 -4.98 -10.00
C THR A 118 -23.76 -6.02 -8.90
N LYS A 119 -23.09 -7.17 -9.03
CA LYS A 119 -23.00 -8.21 -7.99
C LYS A 119 -22.43 -7.69 -6.66
N MET A 120 -21.61 -6.64 -6.72
CA MET A 120 -21.00 -6.00 -5.54
C MET A 120 -21.94 -5.03 -4.81
N ASP A 121 -23.01 -4.59 -5.47
CA ASP A 121 -24.01 -3.66 -4.93
C ASP A 121 -25.42 -4.07 -5.40
N PRO A 122 -25.91 -5.26 -4.97
CA PRO A 122 -27.19 -5.81 -5.40
C PRO A 122 -28.37 -5.12 -4.70
N VAL A 123 -28.56 -3.82 -5.01
CA VAL A 123 -29.51 -2.94 -4.32
C VAL A 123 -30.61 -2.44 -5.25
N LEU A 124 -31.86 -2.64 -4.84
CA LEU A 124 -33.03 -2.00 -5.45
C LEU A 124 -33.45 -0.81 -4.59
N ASP A 125 -33.42 0.40 -5.17
CA ASP A 125 -33.86 1.62 -4.49
C ASP A 125 -35.35 1.91 -4.76
N LEU A 126 -36.15 1.97 -3.69
CA LEU A 126 -37.52 2.48 -3.70
C LEU A 126 -37.57 3.89 -3.14
N ILE A 127 -38.48 4.71 -3.67
CA ILE A 127 -38.81 6.01 -3.11
C ILE A 127 -40.28 6.05 -2.67
N ILE A 128 -40.50 6.52 -1.44
CA ILE A 128 -41.81 6.76 -0.87
C ILE A 128 -42.03 8.27 -0.76
N ILE A 129 -43.03 8.77 -1.49
CA ILE A 129 -43.46 10.16 -1.44
C ILE A 129 -44.46 10.33 -0.31
N ILE A 130 -44.03 11.03 0.73
CA ILE A 130 -44.84 11.35 1.91
C ILE A 130 -45.92 12.38 1.50
N PRO A 131 -47.17 12.29 1.96
CA PRO A 131 -48.21 13.25 1.62
C PRO A 131 -47.97 14.66 2.17
N GLN A 132 -48.49 15.67 1.45
CA GLN A 132 -48.33 17.08 1.82
C GLN A 132 -48.99 17.42 3.15
N ASP A 133 -50.14 16.83 3.44
CA ASP A 133 -50.90 17.01 4.68
C ASP A 133 -50.22 16.41 5.93
N TYR A 134 -49.18 15.59 5.74
CA TYR A 134 -48.30 15.17 6.83
C TYR A 134 -47.40 16.30 7.35
N PHE A 135 -47.15 17.30 6.51
CA PHE A 135 -46.25 18.40 6.81
C PHE A 135 -47.00 19.71 7.07
N GLY A 136 -46.54 20.46 8.06
CA GLY A 136 -46.94 21.83 8.33
C GLY A 136 -46.28 22.82 7.38
N SER A 137 -46.89 23.99 7.22
CA SER A 137 -46.45 25.04 6.27
C SER A 137 -45.06 25.62 6.57
N ARG A 138 -44.51 25.38 7.77
CA ARG A 138 -43.19 25.84 8.22
C ARG A 138 -42.24 24.70 8.62
N ASP A 139 -42.57 23.44 8.28
CA ASP A 139 -41.77 22.28 8.69
C ASP A 139 -40.40 22.21 8.01
N TYR A 140 -40.14 23.06 7.02
CA TYR A 140 -38.79 23.26 6.48
C TYR A 140 -37.84 23.91 7.52
N LEU A 141 -38.35 24.50 8.62
CA LEU A 141 -37.55 25.13 9.67
C LEU A 141 -37.15 24.14 10.78
N ASN A 142 -36.01 24.42 11.44
CA ASN A 142 -35.64 23.88 12.76
C ASN A 142 -35.80 22.36 12.93
N PHE A 143 -35.30 21.59 11.97
CA PHE A 143 -35.30 20.12 11.94
C PHE A 143 -36.68 19.43 11.90
N ALA A 144 -37.79 20.16 11.80
CA ALA A 144 -39.13 19.57 11.79
C ALA A 144 -39.32 18.55 10.66
N TYR A 145 -38.87 18.88 9.44
CA TYR A 145 -38.85 17.97 8.29
C TYR A 145 -38.12 16.66 8.58
N PHE A 146 -36.89 16.73 9.12
CA PHE A 146 -36.07 15.53 9.38
C PHE A 146 -36.70 14.62 10.44
N VAL A 147 -37.26 15.20 11.50
CA VAL A 147 -37.96 14.45 12.56
C VAL A 147 -39.22 13.79 11.99
N LYS A 148 -40.02 14.52 11.20
CA LYS A 148 -41.23 13.97 10.57
C LYS A 148 -40.93 12.87 9.56
N ARG A 149 -39.91 13.06 8.72
CA ARG A 149 -39.42 12.04 7.79
C ARG A 149 -38.98 10.78 8.53
N ALA A 150 -38.19 10.92 9.59
CA ALA A 150 -37.77 9.80 10.43
C ALA A 150 -38.97 9.10 11.10
N HIS A 151 -39.95 9.86 11.59
CA HIS A 151 -41.17 9.30 12.17
C HIS A 151 -41.96 8.49 11.13
N TYR A 152 -42.13 9.02 9.92
CA TYR A 152 -42.81 8.31 8.83
C TYR A 152 -42.07 7.01 8.47
N ALA A 153 -40.74 7.06 8.39
CA ALA A 153 -39.91 5.87 8.18
C ALA A 153 -40.10 4.82 9.28
N CYS A 154 -40.18 5.22 10.56
CA CYS A 154 -40.49 4.32 11.67
C CYS A 154 -41.89 3.69 11.53
N GLN A 155 -42.89 4.42 11.05
CA GLN A 155 -44.22 3.86 10.81
C GLN A 155 -44.22 2.80 9.70
N VAL A 156 -43.49 3.05 8.61
CA VAL A 156 -43.28 2.04 7.55
C VAL A 156 -42.55 0.82 8.09
N ALA A 157 -41.47 1.01 8.85
CA ALA A 157 -40.76 -0.11 9.49
C ALA A 157 -41.68 -0.94 10.39
N ARG A 158 -42.60 -0.31 11.13
CA ARG A 158 -43.59 -0.99 11.98
C ARG A 158 -44.53 -1.88 11.19
N ILE A 159 -44.98 -1.40 10.04
CA ILE A 159 -45.85 -2.14 9.13
C ILE A 159 -45.12 -3.39 8.63
N LEU A 160 -43.87 -3.23 8.16
CA LEU A 160 -43.07 -4.32 7.60
C LEU A 160 -42.65 -5.37 8.64
N ILE A 161 -42.38 -4.95 9.88
CA ILE A 161 -42.07 -5.87 10.99
C ILE A 161 -43.30 -6.71 11.37
N LYS A 162 -44.50 -6.10 11.41
CA LYS A 162 -45.76 -6.80 11.74
C LYS A 162 -46.11 -7.89 10.73
N THR A 163 -45.72 -7.74 9.46
CA THR A 163 -45.99 -8.70 8.39
C THR A 163 -44.86 -9.72 8.20
N GLU A 164 -43.93 -9.83 9.16
CA GLU A 164 -42.78 -10.75 9.15
C GLU A 164 -41.79 -10.62 7.97
N LEU A 165 -41.90 -9.58 7.14
CA LEU A 165 -40.97 -9.30 6.03
C LEU A 165 -39.57 -8.86 6.52
N SER A 166 -39.40 -8.64 7.82
CA SER A 166 -38.17 -8.14 8.47
C SER A 166 -37.42 -9.18 9.33
N LYS A 167 -37.65 -10.49 9.19
CA LYS A 167 -36.88 -11.51 9.93
C LYS A 167 -35.45 -11.63 9.36
N LYS A 168 -34.44 -11.13 10.10
CA LYS A 168 -33.02 -11.43 9.84
C LYS A 168 -32.82 -12.95 9.89
N LYS A 169 -32.40 -13.57 8.78
CA LYS A 169 -31.60 -14.79 8.87
C LYS A 169 -30.26 -14.37 9.47
N THR A 170 -29.92 -14.90 10.64
CA THR A 170 -28.68 -14.60 11.36
C THR A 170 -27.40 -15.07 10.66
N ASN A 171 -27.52 -15.72 9.50
CA ASN A 171 -26.39 -16.18 8.66
C ASN A 171 -26.53 -15.71 7.19
N GLY A 172 -26.93 -14.45 6.96
CA GLY A 172 -26.86 -13.87 5.62
C GLY A 172 -25.40 -13.66 5.22
N HIS A 173 -24.90 -14.43 4.24
CA HIS A 173 -23.65 -14.10 3.57
C HIS A 173 -23.78 -12.68 2.97
N GLU A 174 -22.70 -11.90 2.93
CA GLU A 174 -22.63 -10.52 2.40
C GLU A 174 -23.09 -10.37 0.93
N ASN A 175 -23.54 -11.45 0.28
CA ASN A 175 -23.93 -11.51 -1.13
C ASN A 175 -25.46 -11.56 -1.39
N ASP A 176 -26.32 -11.58 -0.36
CA ASP A 176 -27.78 -11.54 -0.58
C ASP A 176 -28.23 -10.09 -0.86
N GLY A 177 -28.87 -9.86 -2.02
CA GLY A 177 -29.39 -8.56 -2.42
C GLY A 177 -30.40 -7.96 -1.44
N PHE A 178 -30.47 -6.62 -1.36
CA PHE A 178 -31.35 -5.91 -0.42
C PHE A 178 -32.12 -4.74 -1.03
N LEU A 179 -33.24 -4.40 -0.39
CA LEU A 179 -34.10 -3.27 -0.75
C LEU A 179 -33.72 -2.04 0.09
N ARG A 180 -33.45 -0.91 -0.56
CA ARG A 180 -33.21 0.38 0.11
C ARG A 180 -34.41 1.31 -0.11
N ILE A 181 -35.00 1.81 0.97
CA ILE A 181 -36.20 2.67 0.91
C ILE A 181 -35.81 4.11 1.25
N HIS A 182 -36.02 5.01 0.31
CA HIS A 182 -35.86 6.46 0.45
C HIS A 182 -37.21 7.10 0.78
N PHE A 183 -37.18 8.13 1.60
CA PHE A 183 -38.36 8.90 1.99
C PHE A 183 -38.17 10.34 1.53
N ALA A 184 -39.11 10.85 0.74
CA ALA A 184 -39.08 12.20 0.20
C ALA A 184 -40.43 12.90 0.40
N PRO A 185 -40.44 14.23 0.57
CA PRO A 185 -41.67 15.00 0.56
C PRO A 185 -42.17 15.18 -0.90
N PRO A 186 -43.40 15.63 -1.12
CA PRO A 186 -43.89 15.88 -2.47
C PRO A 186 -43.24 17.16 -3.03
N ARG A 187 -43.28 17.34 -4.35
CA ARG A 187 -42.64 18.46 -5.04
C ARG A 187 -43.16 19.83 -4.57
N GLU A 188 -44.41 19.86 -4.11
CA GLU A 188 -45.16 21.02 -3.60
C GLU A 188 -44.89 21.34 -2.13
N PHE A 189 -44.03 20.57 -1.44
CA PHE A 189 -43.72 20.73 -0.01
C PHE A 189 -43.46 22.16 0.42
N THR A 190 -42.58 22.85 -0.30
CA THR A 190 -42.34 24.27 -0.15
C THR A 190 -41.72 24.84 -1.42
N LYS A 191 -41.77 26.17 -1.58
CA LYS A 191 -41.16 26.85 -2.72
C LYS A 191 -39.64 26.63 -2.70
N ILE A 192 -39.07 26.11 -3.79
CA ILE A 192 -37.62 25.85 -3.91
C ILE A 192 -36.74 27.07 -3.65
N SER A 193 -37.26 28.28 -3.93
CA SER A 193 -36.58 29.55 -3.64
C SER A 193 -36.34 29.81 -2.15
N ARG A 194 -36.99 29.06 -1.25
CA ARG A 194 -36.72 29.08 0.19
C ARG A 194 -35.41 28.39 0.55
N PHE A 195 -34.84 27.56 -0.32
CA PHE A 195 -33.60 26.82 -0.08
C PHE A 195 -32.36 27.45 -0.71
N ARG A 196 -32.41 28.73 -1.08
CA ARG A 196 -31.21 29.47 -1.51
C ARG A 196 -30.11 29.42 -0.44
N PRO A 197 -28.82 29.46 -0.82
CA PRO A 197 -27.71 29.40 0.13
C PRO A 197 -27.79 30.46 1.23
N GLU A 198 -28.16 31.69 0.85
CA GLU A 198 -28.26 32.86 1.74
C GLU A 198 -29.41 32.77 2.74
N ASN A 199 -30.42 31.92 2.49
CA ASN A 199 -31.56 31.83 3.38
C ASN A 199 -31.21 31.05 4.66
N ASN A 200 -31.59 31.63 5.80
CA ASN A 200 -31.60 30.93 7.07
C ASN A 200 -32.91 30.13 7.20
N ASN A 201 -32.79 28.81 7.36
CA ASN A 201 -33.90 27.92 7.75
C ASN A 201 -33.64 27.15 9.05
N LEU A 202 -32.44 27.28 9.62
CA LEU A 202 -32.11 26.78 10.95
C LEU A 202 -31.75 27.96 11.87
N ARG A 203 -32.65 28.31 12.78
CA ARG A 203 -32.51 29.51 13.60
C ARG A 203 -31.42 29.31 14.66
N PRO A 204 -30.42 30.20 14.79
CA PRO A 204 -29.36 30.07 15.79
C PRO A 204 -29.87 30.02 17.23
N SER A 205 -30.89 30.83 17.56
CA SER A 205 -31.56 30.81 18.87
C SER A 205 -32.24 29.48 19.19
N PHE A 206 -32.61 28.71 18.16
CA PHE A 206 -33.12 27.35 18.33
C PHE A 206 -31.98 26.36 18.63
N CYS A 207 -30.81 26.52 18.01
CA CYS A 207 -29.67 25.64 18.21
C CYS A 207 -29.01 25.81 19.59
N SER A 208 -28.87 27.04 20.09
CA SER A 208 -28.34 27.31 21.43
C SER A 208 -28.67 28.73 21.88
N ALA A 209 -28.94 28.91 23.18
CA ALA A 209 -29.06 30.24 23.79
C ALA A 209 -27.81 31.11 23.56
N HIS A 210 -26.62 30.49 23.54
CA HIS A 210 -25.37 31.18 23.26
C HIS A 210 -25.36 31.78 21.84
N PHE A 211 -25.76 31.00 20.82
CA PHE A 211 -25.83 31.49 19.44
C PHE A 211 -26.89 32.58 19.27
N GLY A 212 -28.03 32.45 19.96
CA GLY A 212 -29.06 33.48 19.99
C GLY A 212 -28.57 34.82 20.56
N SER A 213 -27.76 34.78 21.63
CA SER A 213 -27.21 35.99 22.27
C SER A 213 -26.18 36.73 21.41
N LEU A 214 -25.54 36.03 20.47
CA LEU A 214 -24.55 36.61 19.56
C LEU A 214 -25.19 37.36 18.37
N GLY A 215 -26.53 37.30 18.19
CA GLY A 215 -27.23 37.99 17.11
C GLY A 215 -26.87 37.52 15.71
N ILE A 216 -26.36 36.30 15.56
CA ILE A 216 -25.79 35.78 14.32
C ILE A 216 -26.93 35.30 13.40
N ASP A 217 -27.44 36.10 12.47
CA ASP A 217 -28.33 35.60 11.40
C ASP A 217 -27.51 34.94 10.27
N THR A 218 -26.95 33.75 10.54
CA THR A 218 -26.11 33.02 9.57
C THR A 218 -26.94 32.30 8.51
N PRO A 219 -26.54 32.36 7.23
CA PRO A 219 -27.09 31.47 6.20
C PRO A 219 -26.89 29.99 6.54
N THR A 220 -27.83 29.13 6.11
CA THR A 220 -27.82 27.69 6.43
C THR A 220 -27.80 26.82 5.16
N PRO A 221 -26.78 26.97 4.29
CA PRO A 221 -26.76 26.34 2.98
C PRO A 221 -26.71 24.80 3.06
N VAL A 222 -25.98 24.20 4.01
CA VAL A 222 -25.91 22.73 4.16
C VAL A 222 -27.26 22.15 4.58
N TYR A 223 -27.93 22.80 5.53
CA TYR A 223 -29.27 22.42 5.97
C TYR A 223 -30.27 22.47 4.80
N ASN A 224 -30.21 23.56 4.02
CA ASN A 224 -31.08 23.76 2.86
C ASN A 224 -30.87 22.67 1.80
N SER A 225 -29.61 22.37 1.45
CA SER A 225 -29.27 21.33 0.48
C SER A 225 -29.74 19.94 0.92
N LYS A 226 -29.67 19.60 2.22
CA LYS A 226 -30.13 18.31 2.76
C LYS A 226 -31.64 18.08 2.61
N ILE A 227 -32.45 19.14 2.65
CA ILE A 227 -33.89 19.02 2.40
C ILE A 227 -34.15 19.01 0.89
N LEU A 228 -33.50 19.90 0.15
CA LEU A 228 -33.76 20.09 -1.27
C LEU A 228 -33.39 18.86 -2.12
N ILE A 229 -32.33 18.13 -1.74
CA ILE A 229 -31.96 16.89 -2.43
C ILE A 229 -33.06 15.82 -2.35
N ASP A 230 -33.77 15.72 -1.22
CA ASP A 230 -34.90 14.80 -1.07
C ASP A 230 -36.11 15.28 -1.91
N VAL A 231 -36.39 16.59 -1.90
CA VAL A 231 -37.49 17.20 -2.69
C VAL A 231 -37.32 16.97 -4.20
N LEU A 232 -36.08 17.04 -4.71
CA LEU A 232 -35.79 16.95 -6.14
C LEU A 232 -35.34 15.55 -6.60
N ARG A 233 -35.24 14.57 -5.68
CA ARG A 233 -34.64 13.26 -5.97
C ARG A 233 -35.29 12.54 -7.15
N GLU A 234 -36.62 12.42 -7.13
CA GLU A 234 -37.39 11.75 -8.18
C GLU A 234 -37.22 12.45 -9.54
N GLU A 235 -37.23 13.78 -9.55
CA GLU A 235 -37.11 14.59 -10.77
C GLU A 235 -35.72 14.44 -11.42
N ILE A 236 -34.66 14.46 -10.60
CA ILE A 236 -33.27 14.31 -11.06
C ILE A 236 -33.05 12.90 -11.64
N GLU A 237 -33.45 11.86 -10.90
CA GLU A 237 -33.26 10.50 -11.37
C GLU A 237 -34.09 10.15 -12.60
N SER A 238 -35.30 10.70 -12.73
CA SER A 238 -36.11 10.53 -13.96
C SER A 238 -35.40 11.10 -15.19
N LYS A 239 -34.66 12.21 -15.03
CA LYS A 239 -33.86 12.79 -16.12
C LYS A 239 -32.61 11.96 -16.43
N HIS A 240 -31.95 11.42 -15.40
CA HIS A 240 -30.84 10.48 -15.58
C HIS A 240 -31.31 9.23 -16.33
N GLU A 241 -32.46 8.68 -15.95
CA GLU A 241 -33.09 7.53 -16.62
C GLU A 241 -33.32 7.81 -18.11
N ALA A 242 -34.00 8.92 -18.43
CA ALA A 242 -34.27 9.31 -19.81
C ALA A 242 -32.98 9.48 -20.63
N PHE A 243 -31.92 10.06 -20.05
CA PHE A 243 -30.63 10.23 -20.72
C PHE A 243 -29.97 8.89 -21.04
N PHE A 244 -29.85 7.99 -20.06
CA PHE A 244 -29.16 6.71 -20.27
C PHE A 244 -29.93 5.76 -21.19
N GLN A 245 -31.26 5.80 -21.20
CA GLN A 245 -32.07 5.05 -22.16
C GLN A 245 -31.83 5.52 -23.61
N GLN A 246 -31.63 6.83 -23.82
CA GLN A 246 -31.32 7.38 -25.14
C GLN A 246 -29.86 7.15 -25.55
N ARG A 247 -28.95 6.92 -24.59
CA ARG A 247 -27.49 6.87 -24.79
C ARG A 247 -26.86 5.64 -24.09
N PRO A 248 -26.97 4.42 -24.67
CA PRO A 248 -26.47 3.19 -24.04
C PRO A 248 -24.94 3.16 -23.83
N ASN A 249 -24.14 3.79 -24.71
CA ASN A 249 -22.69 3.87 -24.51
C ASN A 249 -22.32 4.68 -23.26
N PHE A 250 -23.10 5.71 -22.92
CA PHE A 250 -22.91 6.47 -21.69
C PHE A 250 -23.26 5.66 -20.45
N LEU A 251 -24.24 4.75 -20.53
CA LEU A 251 -24.54 3.82 -19.46
C LEU A 251 -23.38 2.86 -19.20
N LYS A 252 -22.83 2.24 -20.26
CA LYS A 252 -21.64 1.38 -20.14
C LYS A 252 -20.45 2.15 -19.53
N ALA A 253 -20.21 3.37 -19.98
CA ALA A 253 -19.15 4.22 -19.43
C ALA A 253 -19.42 4.58 -17.96
N PHE A 254 -20.66 4.90 -17.59
CA PHE A 254 -21.05 5.15 -16.21
C PHE A 254 -20.74 3.96 -15.31
N ILE A 255 -21.11 2.73 -15.71
CA ILE A 255 -20.81 1.50 -14.95
C ILE A 255 -19.30 1.35 -14.73
N MET A 256 -18.49 1.55 -15.77
CA MET A 256 -17.04 1.42 -15.69
C MET A 256 -16.37 2.50 -14.82
N ILE A 257 -16.75 3.76 -14.99
CA ILE A 257 -16.23 4.88 -14.18
C ILE A 257 -16.65 4.70 -12.72
N ARG A 258 -17.89 4.27 -12.49
CA ARG A 258 -18.40 3.95 -11.17
C ARG A 258 -17.60 2.82 -10.52
N SER A 259 -17.33 1.74 -11.25
CA SER A 259 -16.46 0.65 -10.78
C SER A 259 -15.06 1.15 -10.44
N TRP A 260 -14.45 1.96 -11.32
CA TRP A 260 -13.13 2.57 -11.08
C TRP A 260 -13.09 3.42 -9.81
N MET A 261 -14.15 4.21 -9.55
CA MET A 261 -14.29 5.00 -8.33
C MET A 261 -14.51 4.13 -7.09
N LEU A 262 -15.31 3.06 -7.20
CA LEU A 262 -15.57 2.12 -6.10
C LEU A 262 -14.30 1.38 -5.67
N GLN A 263 -13.48 0.90 -6.60
CA GLN A 263 -12.23 0.22 -6.28
C GLN A 263 -11.23 1.08 -5.50
N ARG A 264 -11.34 2.41 -5.63
CA ARG A 264 -10.53 3.42 -4.92
C ARG A 264 -11.27 4.04 -3.73
N GLY A 265 -12.48 3.56 -3.44
CA GLY A 265 -13.32 4.04 -2.35
C GLY A 265 -13.91 5.43 -2.53
N PHE A 266 -13.85 6.07 -3.72
CA PHE A 266 -14.26 7.47 -3.89
C PHE A 266 -15.77 7.71 -3.75
N ILE A 267 -16.61 6.77 -4.20
CA ILE A 267 -18.08 6.89 -4.12
C ILE A 267 -18.60 6.62 -2.69
N GLN A 268 -17.90 5.77 -1.94
CA GLN A 268 -18.29 5.42 -0.57
C GLN A 268 -18.02 6.55 0.43
N ARG A 269 -17.33 7.61 0.00
CA ARG A 269 -16.99 8.76 0.84
C ARG A 269 -18.17 9.70 0.99
N VAL A 270 -18.37 10.17 2.21
CA VAL A 270 -19.30 11.27 2.50
C VAL A 270 -18.89 12.55 1.76
N ASP A 271 -17.59 12.78 1.57
CA ASP A 271 -17.03 13.97 0.94
C ASP A 271 -16.57 13.76 -0.52
N GLY A 272 -17.00 12.67 -1.16
CA GLY A 272 -16.61 12.28 -2.51
C GLY A 272 -17.66 12.55 -3.59
N PHE A 273 -17.51 11.87 -4.73
CA PHE A 273 -18.49 11.92 -5.82
C PHE A 273 -19.69 11.04 -5.47
N SER A 274 -20.90 11.61 -5.47
CA SER A 274 -22.14 10.84 -5.40
C SER A 274 -22.49 10.25 -6.76
N ASP A 275 -23.25 9.16 -6.78
CA ASP A 275 -23.79 8.58 -8.03
C ASP A 275 -24.60 9.62 -8.83
N LEU A 276 -25.35 10.48 -8.12
CA LEU A 276 -26.10 11.59 -8.73
C LEU A 276 -25.19 12.62 -9.40
N LEU A 277 -24.10 13.02 -8.74
CA LEU A 277 -23.13 13.96 -9.31
C LEU A 277 -22.44 13.34 -10.53
N LEU A 278 -22.04 12.07 -10.46
CA LEU A 278 -21.39 11.36 -11.57
C LEU A 278 -22.30 11.28 -12.80
N ALA A 279 -23.57 10.88 -12.63
CA ALA A 279 -24.53 10.82 -13.73
C ALA A 279 -24.77 12.20 -14.34
N THR A 280 -24.93 13.24 -13.50
CA THR A 280 -25.15 14.61 -13.97
C THR A 280 -23.93 15.18 -14.68
N TRP A 281 -22.72 14.83 -14.23
CA TRP A 281 -21.48 15.22 -14.88
C TRP A 281 -21.34 14.64 -16.29
N LEU A 282 -21.72 13.37 -16.49
CA LEU A 282 -21.74 12.76 -17.83
C LEU A 282 -22.75 13.44 -18.77
N ILE A 283 -23.91 13.84 -18.25
CA ILE A 283 -24.89 14.64 -19.01
C ILE A 283 -24.28 15.98 -19.42
N TYR A 284 -23.59 16.66 -18.49
CA TYR A 284 -22.92 17.92 -18.76
C TYR A 284 -21.85 17.80 -19.86
N ILE A 285 -20.98 16.79 -19.78
CA ILE A 285 -19.98 16.52 -20.82
C ILE A 285 -20.63 16.33 -22.19
N ASN A 286 -21.71 15.55 -22.27
CA ASN A 286 -22.44 15.33 -23.52
C ASN A 286 -23.05 16.62 -24.09
N VAL A 287 -23.50 17.55 -23.24
CA VAL A 287 -24.08 18.84 -23.68
C VAL A 287 -23.00 19.80 -24.17
N GLN A 288 -21.83 19.82 -23.52
CA GLN A 288 -20.74 20.74 -23.85
C GLN A 288 -19.91 20.30 -25.07
N GLU A 289 -19.71 18.99 -25.25
CA GLU A 289 -18.87 18.45 -26.32
C GLU A 289 -19.71 17.77 -27.43
N VAL A 290 -19.88 18.49 -28.55
CA VAL A 290 -20.62 18.03 -29.74
C VAL A 290 -20.07 16.71 -30.31
N SER A 291 -18.80 16.39 -30.00
CA SER A 291 -18.10 15.19 -30.48
C SER A 291 -18.60 13.87 -29.89
N PHE A 292 -19.38 13.86 -28.79
CA PHE A 292 -19.82 12.61 -28.14
C PHE A 292 -21.05 11.96 -28.77
N ALA A 293 -21.63 12.56 -29.81
CA ALA A 293 -22.85 12.04 -30.43
C ALA A 293 -22.70 10.60 -30.97
N GLN A 294 -21.48 10.20 -31.39
CA GLN A 294 -21.13 8.86 -31.90
C GLN A 294 -19.90 8.24 -31.19
N ALA A 295 -19.57 8.72 -29.99
CA ALA A 295 -18.38 8.28 -29.27
C ALA A 295 -18.47 6.82 -28.81
N SER A 296 -17.33 6.12 -28.84
CA SER A 296 -17.20 4.80 -28.22
C SER A 296 -17.22 4.91 -26.69
N VAL A 297 -17.45 3.80 -25.99
CA VAL A 297 -17.39 3.75 -24.52
C VAL A 297 -16.01 4.22 -24.02
N PHE A 298 -14.94 3.83 -24.72
CA PHE A 298 -13.58 4.25 -24.43
C PHE A 298 -13.39 5.77 -24.53
N ASP A 299 -13.93 6.41 -25.58
CA ASP A 299 -13.83 7.86 -25.77
C ASP A 299 -14.58 8.61 -24.66
N ILE A 300 -15.71 8.08 -24.18
CA ILE A 300 -16.47 8.68 -23.08
C ILE A 300 -15.69 8.58 -21.76
N ILE A 301 -15.07 7.42 -21.48
CA ILE A 301 -14.24 7.23 -20.27
C ILE A 301 -13.01 8.16 -20.30
N THR A 302 -12.32 8.24 -21.44
CA THR A 302 -11.17 9.15 -21.59
C THR A 302 -11.57 10.62 -21.54
N GLY A 303 -12.73 10.97 -22.11
CA GLY A 303 -13.36 12.28 -21.99
C GLY A 303 -13.67 12.64 -20.54
N PHE A 304 -14.25 11.70 -19.77
CA PHE A 304 -14.48 11.86 -18.34
C PHE A 304 -13.17 12.19 -17.60
N PHE A 305 -12.12 11.36 -17.73
CA PHE A 305 -10.86 11.63 -17.04
C PHE A 305 -10.24 12.96 -17.48
N SER A 306 -10.27 13.27 -18.77
CA SER A 306 -9.73 14.52 -19.31
C SER A 306 -10.45 15.73 -18.72
N SER A 307 -11.78 15.67 -18.63
CA SER A 307 -12.60 16.73 -18.06
C SER A 307 -12.30 17.00 -16.58
N ILE A 308 -12.03 15.97 -15.79
CA ILE A 308 -11.68 16.09 -14.36
C ILE A 308 -10.31 16.76 -14.16
N ILE A 309 -9.39 16.55 -15.11
CA ILE A 309 -8.02 17.08 -15.07
C ILE A 309 -7.97 18.51 -15.60
N SER A 310 -8.60 18.78 -16.74
CA SER A 310 -8.47 20.06 -17.46
C SER A 310 -9.37 21.15 -16.90
N ILE A 311 -10.58 20.82 -16.44
CA ILE A 311 -11.56 21.81 -15.97
C ILE A 311 -11.14 22.29 -14.57
N ASN A 312 -11.09 23.62 -14.40
CA ASN A 312 -10.90 24.21 -13.08
C ASN A 312 -12.24 24.32 -12.36
N TRP A 313 -12.61 23.29 -11.60
CA TRP A 313 -13.86 23.23 -10.84
C TRP A 313 -14.08 24.37 -9.83
N LYS A 314 -13.06 25.17 -9.51
CA LYS A 314 -13.20 26.35 -8.64
C LYS A 314 -13.59 27.62 -9.40
N GLU A 315 -13.10 27.76 -10.62
CA GLU A 315 -13.26 28.99 -11.42
C GLU A 315 -14.30 28.82 -12.53
N SER A 316 -14.40 27.62 -13.09
CA SER A 316 -15.37 27.29 -14.13
C SER A 316 -16.79 27.34 -13.58
N ARG A 317 -17.73 27.79 -14.41
CA ARG A 317 -19.17 27.79 -14.10
C ARG A 317 -19.75 26.44 -14.49
N LEU A 318 -20.07 25.61 -13.50
CA LEU A 318 -20.52 24.23 -13.72
C LEU A 318 -21.99 24.05 -13.33
N GLY A 319 -22.78 23.54 -14.26
CA GLY A 319 -24.17 23.20 -14.01
C GLY A 319 -24.95 22.91 -15.29
N LEU A 320 -26.18 22.47 -15.11
CA LEU A 320 -27.14 22.24 -16.21
C LEU A 320 -28.10 23.44 -16.42
N CYS A 321 -27.94 24.50 -15.64
CA CYS A 321 -28.77 25.70 -15.68
C CYS A 321 -27.90 26.95 -15.68
N ASP A 322 -28.21 27.89 -16.58
CA ASP A 322 -27.53 29.18 -16.68
C ASP A 322 -28.17 30.18 -15.71
N ASN A 323 -27.66 30.24 -14.47
CA ASN A 323 -28.10 31.22 -13.46
C ASN A 323 -26.91 31.81 -12.68
N ASP A 324 -26.35 32.90 -13.22
CA ASP A 324 -25.15 33.57 -12.69
C ASP A 324 -25.29 34.06 -11.24
N ALA A 325 -26.47 34.57 -10.89
CA ALA A 325 -26.72 35.12 -9.56
C ALA A 325 -26.67 34.00 -8.51
N LEU A 326 -27.38 32.89 -8.75
CA LEU A 326 -27.41 31.76 -7.82
C LEU A 326 -26.04 31.06 -7.73
N TYR A 327 -25.34 30.91 -8.85
CA TYR A 327 -24.01 30.31 -8.86
C TYR A 327 -23.05 31.05 -7.92
N SER A 328 -23.03 32.39 -8.02
CA SER A 328 -22.20 33.25 -7.17
C SER A 328 -22.54 33.10 -5.68
N GLN A 329 -23.82 32.91 -5.34
CA GLN A 329 -24.24 32.64 -3.95
C GLN A 329 -23.76 31.29 -3.43
N PHE A 330 -23.71 30.25 -4.26
CA PHE A 330 -23.18 28.95 -3.83
C PHE A 330 -21.66 28.98 -3.66
N SER A 331 -20.94 29.67 -4.55
CA SER A 331 -19.48 29.74 -4.53
C SER A 331 -18.90 30.45 -3.31
N SER A 332 -19.69 31.27 -2.61
CA SER A 332 -19.27 31.90 -1.35
C SER A 332 -19.32 30.95 -0.14
N HIS A 333 -20.05 29.83 -0.23
CA HIS A 333 -20.30 28.93 0.90
C HIS A 333 -19.68 27.53 0.74
N PHE A 334 -19.53 27.06 -0.50
CA PHE A 334 -19.02 25.73 -0.82
C PHE A 334 -17.69 25.79 -1.57
N ASP A 335 -16.86 24.77 -1.38
CA ASP A 335 -15.56 24.68 -2.04
C ASP A 335 -15.70 24.38 -3.55
N PHE A 336 -16.75 23.64 -3.93
CA PHE A 336 -17.13 23.33 -5.30
C PHE A 336 -18.63 23.48 -5.52
N VAL A 337 -19.00 23.94 -6.72
CA VAL A 337 -20.39 24.17 -7.11
C VAL A 337 -20.67 23.49 -8.43
N PHE A 338 -21.66 22.60 -8.43
CA PHE A 338 -22.26 22.06 -9.64
C PHE A 338 -23.78 22.17 -9.50
N LEU A 339 -24.39 23.08 -10.26
CA LEU A 339 -25.83 23.32 -10.15
C LEU A 339 -26.64 22.31 -10.98
N ASP A 340 -27.70 21.79 -10.36
CA ASP A 340 -28.69 20.95 -11.03
C ASP A 340 -29.46 21.72 -12.12
N HIS A 341 -30.39 21.03 -12.80
CA HIS A 341 -31.22 21.65 -13.84
C HIS A 341 -32.16 22.75 -13.33
N THR A 342 -32.46 22.81 -12.02
CA THR A 342 -33.27 23.90 -11.45
C THR A 342 -32.43 25.13 -11.08
N GLY A 343 -31.11 24.97 -10.90
CA GLY A 343 -30.20 26.00 -10.42
C GLY A 343 -30.23 26.21 -8.89
N TYR A 344 -31.07 25.48 -8.16
CA TYR A 344 -31.25 25.66 -6.71
C TYR A 344 -30.53 24.60 -5.86
N LEU A 345 -30.06 23.50 -6.46
CA LEU A 345 -29.35 22.43 -5.75
C LEU A 345 -27.90 22.34 -6.23
N ASN A 346 -26.96 22.45 -5.29
CA ASN A 346 -25.56 22.13 -5.55
C ASN A 346 -25.32 20.62 -5.33
N LEU A 347 -25.09 19.88 -6.41
CA LEU A 347 -24.78 18.45 -6.37
C LEU A 347 -23.37 18.16 -5.87
N ALA A 348 -22.47 19.16 -5.92
CA ALA A 348 -21.10 19.07 -5.40
C ALA A 348 -20.97 19.58 -3.94
N ALA A 349 -22.09 19.79 -3.23
CA ALA A 349 -22.09 20.40 -1.90
C ALA A 349 -21.26 19.65 -0.84
N SER A 350 -21.10 18.33 -0.98
CA SER A 350 -20.29 17.51 -0.09
C SER A 350 -18.84 17.33 -0.55
N LEU A 351 -18.52 17.64 -1.81
CA LEU A 351 -17.22 17.36 -2.40
C LEU A 351 -16.14 18.22 -1.74
N SER A 352 -15.13 17.57 -1.14
CA SER A 352 -14.02 18.26 -0.49
C SER A 352 -12.85 18.53 -1.45
N ALA A 353 -12.07 19.57 -1.15
CA ALA A 353 -10.85 19.88 -1.91
C ALA A 353 -9.84 18.72 -1.92
N THR A 354 -9.72 17.98 -0.81
CA THR A 354 -8.82 16.83 -0.71
C THR A 354 -9.32 15.64 -1.55
N ALA A 355 -10.62 15.35 -1.52
CA ALA A 355 -11.19 14.28 -2.33
C ALA A 355 -11.04 14.56 -3.83
N MET A 356 -11.33 15.79 -4.27
CA MET A 356 -11.17 16.18 -5.68
C MET A 356 -9.70 16.09 -6.15
N GLU A 357 -8.74 16.44 -5.28
CA GLU A 357 -7.32 16.34 -5.59
C GLU A 357 -6.86 14.88 -5.73
N GLN A 358 -7.38 13.96 -4.90
CA GLN A 358 -7.11 12.52 -5.05
C GLN A 358 -7.75 11.94 -6.31
N ILE A 359 -9.00 12.31 -6.61
CA ILE A 359 -9.70 11.88 -7.83
C ILE A 359 -8.96 12.38 -9.07
N ARG A 360 -8.52 13.64 -9.08
CA ARG A 360 -7.73 14.20 -10.19
C ARG A 360 -6.42 13.47 -10.37
N THR A 361 -5.69 13.21 -9.28
CA THR A 361 -4.42 12.49 -9.34
C THR A 361 -4.60 11.06 -9.87
N ALA A 362 -5.65 10.37 -9.42
CA ALA A 362 -5.99 9.04 -9.93
C ALA A 362 -6.44 9.07 -11.40
N ALA A 363 -7.18 10.10 -11.82
CA ALA A 363 -7.58 10.29 -13.21
C ALA A 363 -6.37 10.54 -14.13
N THR A 364 -5.38 11.32 -13.68
CA THR A 364 -4.13 11.52 -14.42
C THR A 364 -3.39 10.21 -14.65
N ASP A 365 -3.30 9.35 -13.62
CA ASP A 365 -2.72 8.01 -13.74
C ASP A 365 -3.56 7.09 -14.65
N ALA A 366 -4.89 7.22 -14.61
CA ALA A 366 -5.78 6.42 -15.46
C ALA A 366 -5.60 6.76 -16.94
N ILE A 367 -5.47 8.03 -17.31
CA ILE A 367 -5.29 8.43 -18.72
C ILE A 367 -4.00 7.90 -19.33
N THR A 368 -2.91 7.86 -18.56
CA THR A 368 -1.64 7.35 -19.08
C THR A 368 -1.70 5.84 -19.30
N LYS A 369 -2.46 5.12 -18.47
CA LYS A 369 -2.54 3.65 -18.47
C LYS A 369 -3.67 3.07 -19.32
N ILE A 370 -4.76 3.81 -19.57
CA ILE A 370 -5.97 3.28 -20.23
C ILE A 370 -5.72 2.76 -21.66
N ASN A 371 -4.65 3.22 -22.30
CA ASN A 371 -4.27 2.74 -23.63
C ASN A 371 -3.54 1.39 -23.62
N SER A 372 -3.07 0.92 -22.46
CA SER A 372 -2.38 -0.37 -22.33
C SER A 372 -3.33 -1.47 -21.89
N PHE A 373 -3.42 -2.53 -22.70
CA PHE A 373 -4.25 -3.70 -22.43
C PHE A 373 -3.88 -4.39 -21.11
N SER A 374 -2.59 -4.37 -20.76
CA SER A 374 -2.06 -5.01 -19.54
C SER A 374 -2.48 -4.32 -18.24
N GLU A 375 -2.90 -3.05 -18.31
CA GLU A 375 -3.24 -2.23 -17.14
C GLU A 375 -4.74 -2.25 -16.79
N PHE A 376 -5.57 -2.93 -17.58
CA PHE A 376 -7.03 -3.02 -17.35
C PHE A 376 -7.38 -3.49 -15.94
N ASP A 377 -6.77 -4.60 -15.49
CA ASP A 377 -6.97 -5.15 -14.14
C ASP A 377 -6.60 -4.12 -13.06
N HIS A 378 -5.51 -3.38 -13.26
CA HIS A 378 -5.05 -2.37 -12.32
C HIS A 378 -5.99 -1.14 -12.29
N LEU A 379 -6.69 -0.84 -13.38
CA LEU A 379 -7.62 0.28 -13.44
C LEU A 379 -8.98 -0.08 -12.84
N PHE A 380 -9.59 -1.19 -13.24
CA PHE A 380 -11.02 -1.46 -13.00
C PHE A 380 -11.32 -2.62 -12.04
N VAL A 381 -10.36 -3.53 -11.82
CA VAL A 381 -10.58 -4.78 -11.09
C VAL A 381 -9.96 -4.77 -9.69
N LYS A 382 -8.68 -4.37 -9.59
CA LYS A 382 -7.94 -4.38 -8.32
C LYS A 382 -8.39 -3.23 -7.42
N SER A 383 -8.57 -3.54 -6.13
CA SER A 383 -8.86 -2.54 -5.10
C SER A 383 -7.59 -1.78 -4.67
N HIS A 384 -7.73 -0.49 -4.41
CA HIS A 384 -6.69 0.41 -3.93
C HIS A 384 -7.07 0.98 -2.56
N PRO A 385 -6.82 0.24 -1.47
CA PRO A 385 -7.20 0.69 -0.13
C PRO A 385 -6.41 1.92 0.29
N PHE A 386 -7.00 2.72 1.19
CA PHE A 386 -6.37 3.92 1.75
C PHE A 386 -5.00 3.63 2.39
N THR A 387 -4.83 2.44 2.96
CA THR A 387 -3.63 1.97 3.66
C THR A 387 -2.43 1.71 2.74
N THR A 388 -2.63 1.57 1.44
CA THR A 388 -1.55 1.41 0.45
C THR A 388 -1.27 2.67 -0.37
N ALA A 389 -2.12 3.70 -0.28
CA ALA A 389 -2.11 4.84 -1.20
C ALA A 389 -1.14 5.99 -0.83
N PHE A 390 -0.59 5.98 0.39
CA PHE A 390 0.22 7.06 0.96
C PHE A 390 1.53 6.54 1.58
N ASP A 391 2.48 7.45 1.78
CA ASP A 391 3.84 7.15 2.27
C ASP A 391 3.95 7.23 3.80
N GLN A 392 3.11 8.06 4.44
CA GLN A 392 3.11 8.24 5.89
C GLN A 392 1.69 8.38 6.43
N TYR A 393 1.44 7.80 7.61
CA TYR A 393 0.14 7.81 8.26
C TYR A 393 0.22 8.44 9.65
N ILE A 394 -0.65 9.43 9.91
CA ILE A 394 -0.77 10.11 11.20
C ILE A 394 -2.22 10.04 11.66
N ARG A 395 -2.45 9.54 12.88
CA ARG A 395 -3.76 9.54 13.52
C ARG A 395 -3.89 10.73 14.46
N ILE A 396 -4.95 11.49 14.29
CA ILE A 396 -5.38 12.56 15.20
C ILE A 396 -6.60 12.05 15.97
N ARG A 397 -6.47 12.05 17.28
CA ARG A 397 -7.54 11.78 18.23
C ARG A 397 -8.26 13.07 18.60
N LEU A 398 -9.58 13.04 18.60
CA LEU A 398 -10.43 14.19 18.91
C LEU A 398 -11.33 13.79 20.09
N PRO A 399 -10.89 14.06 21.33
CA PRO A 399 -11.72 13.79 22.50
C PRO A 399 -13.03 14.56 22.43
N GLN A 400 -14.14 13.91 22.78
CA GLN A 400 -15.46 14.54 22.77
C GLN A 400 -15.55 15.79 23.66
N PRO A 401 -14.92 15.84 24.86
CA PRO A 401 -14.89 17.07 25.67
C PRO A 401 -14.21 18.25 24.95
N TYR A 402 -13.14 18.00 24.19
CA TYR A 402 -12.48 19.04 23.39
C TYR A 402 -13.38 19.54 22.27
N LEU A 403 -14.03 18.63 21.53
CA LEU A 403 -14.92 18.97 20.42
C LEU A 403 -16.10 19.85 20.90
N GLN A 404 -16.75 19.46 22.00
CA GLN A 404 -17.93 20.14 22.53
C GLN A 404 -17.59 21.43 23.28
N ASN A 405 -16.58 21.42 24.16
CA ASN A 405 -16.35 22.54 25.08
C ASN A 405 -15.39 23.60 24.52
N THR A 406 -14.47 23.21 23.64
CA THR A 406 -13.40 24.08 23.13
C THR A 406 -13.63 24.40 21.66
N PHE A 407 -13.71 23.38 20.80
CA PHE A 407 -13.76 23.56 19.36
C PHE A 407 -15.08 24.16 18.87
N GLN A 408 -16.22 23.71 19.40
CA GLN A 408 -17.54 24.27 19.06
C GLN A 408 -17.64 25.77 19.37
N LYS A 409 -17.08 26.20 20.51
CA LYS A 409 -17.06 27.63 20.90
C LYS A 409 -16.18 28.48 19.97
N MET A 410 -15.10 27.89 19.43
CA MET A 410 -14.22 28.55 18.47
C MET A 410 -14.89 28.79 17.10
N CYS A 411 -15.84 27.93 16.71
CA CYS A 411 -16.42 27.91 15.36
C CYS A 411 -17.94 28.12 15.37
N SER A 412 -18.46 28.96 16.27
CA SER A 412 -19.89 29.10 16.55
C SER A 412 -20.77 29.38 15.31
N ALA A 413 -20.36 30.32 14.46
CA ALA A 413 -21.08 30.66 13.22
C ALA A 413 -21.12 29.50 12.21
N GLU A 414 -19.99 28.79 12.04
CA GLU A 414 -19.86 27.64 11.13
C GLU A 414 -20.67 26.43 11.62
N CYS A 415 -20.84 26.27 12.95
CA CYS A 415 -21.64 25.20 13.53
C CYS A 415 -23.11 25.27 13.08
N VAL A 416 -23.71 26.46 13.06
CA VAL A 416 -25.10 26.62 12.60
C VAL A 416 -25.21 26.36 11.09
N SER A 417 -24.28 26.90 10.29
CA SER A 417 -24.26 26.74 8.83
C SER A 417 -24.12 25.28 8.38
N THR A 418 -23.38 24.45 9.12
CA THR A 418 -23.07 23.05 8.80
C THR A 418 -23.89 22.01 9.58
N CYS A 419 -24.93 22.43 10.32
CA CYS A 419 -25.74 21.54 11.18
C CYS A 419 -24.93 20.83 12.29
N ASN A 420 -23.96 21.53 12.89
CA ASN A 420 -23.07 21.05 13.95
C ASN A 420 -22.17 19.87 13.54
N ASP A 421 -21.80 19.76 12.26
CA ASP A 421 -20.83 18.77 11.81
C ASP A 421 -19.41 19.21 12.18
N LEU A 422 -19.05 18.98 13.44
CA LEU A 422 -17.75 19.39 13.99
C LEU A 422 -16.57 18.76 13.25
N LEU A 423 -16.73 17.55 12.71
CA LEU A 423 -15.66 16.88 11.97
C LEU A 423 -15.45 17.53 10.60
N LEU A 424 -16.53 17.89 9.89
CA LEU A 424 -16.45 18.64 8.64
C LEU A 424 -15.77 20.01 8.85
N ILE A 425 -16.19 20.74 9.89
CA ILE A 425 -15.58 22.04 10.25
C ILE A 425 -14.10 21.87 10.56
N PHE A 426 -13.75 20.86 11.37
CA PHE A 426 -12.37 20.56 11.74
C PHE A 426 -11.51 20.27 10.51
N LYS A 427 -11.98 19.43 9.58
CA LYS A 427 -11.30 19.15 8.31
C LYS A 427 -11.13 20.43 7.47
N ARG A 428 -12.19 21.23 7.29
CA ARG A 428 -12.12 22.48 6.50
C ARG A 428 -11.11 23.49 7.05
N ARG A 429 -10.98 23.61 8.37
CA ARG A 429 -9.98 24.47 9.02
C ARG A 429 -8.57 23.88 8.98
N LEU A 430 -8.44 22.56 9.12
CA LEU A 430 -7.14 21.89 9.14
C LEU A 430 -6.45 21.86 7.77
N VAL A 431 -7.22 21.66 6.69
CA VAL A 431 -6.67 21.55 5.32
C VAL A 431 -5.76 22.71 4.91
N PRO A 432 -6.16 24.00 4.99
CA PRO A 432 -5.29 25.09 4.61
C PRO A 432 -4.05 25.20 5.52
N LEU A 433 -4.22 24.95 6.83
CA LEU A 433 -3.10 24.97 7.77
C LEU A 433 -2.04 23.92 7.44
N LEU A 434 -2.45 22.69 7.07
CA LEU A 434 -1.52 21.65 6.65
C LEU A 434 -0.90 21.96 5.29
N LYS A 435 -1.66 22.49 4.33
CA LYS A 435 -1.13 22.89 3.01
C LYS A 435 -0.05 23.96 3.15
N GLU A 436 -0.23 24.94 4.04
CA GLU A 436 0.79 25.96 4.30
C GLU A 436 1.99 25.38 5.07
N ALA A 437 1.75 24.64 6.15
CA ALA A 437 2.80 24.15 7.03
C ALA A 437 3.71 23.08 6.40
N LEU A 438 3.17 22.29 5.46
CA LEU A 438 3.84 21.13 4.85
C LEU A 438 4.13 21.31 3.35
N SER A 439 3.90 22.49 2.78
CA SER A 439 3.96 22.76 1.33
C SER A 439 5.16 22.16 0.59
N ASP A 440 6.37 22.29 1.13
CA ASP A 440 7.60 21.76 0.51
C ASP A 440 7.81 20.25 0.75
N ARG A 441 7.03 19.64 1.65
CA ARG A 441 7.24 18.29 2.20
C ARG A 441 6.22 17.26 1.71
N ILE A 442 5.04 17.71 1.30
CA ILE A 442 3.96 16.84 0.84
C ILE A 442 3.53 17.25 -0.56
N VAL A 443 3.21 16.25 -1.38
CA VAL A 443 2.59 16.47 -2.69
C VAL A 443 1.10 16.68 -2.51
N ASN A 444 0.47 15.76 -1.77
CA ASN A 444 -0.93 15.85 -1.36
C ASN A 444 -1.17 14.97 -0.13
N PHE A 445 -2.39 15.04 0.42
CA PHE A 445 -2.82 14.23 1.54
C PHE A 445 -4.31 13.97 1.47
N ASP A 446 -4.78 13.03 2.27
CA ASP A 446 -6.20 12.75 2.41
C ASP A 446 -6.54 12.22 3.80
N PHE A 447 -7.83 12.24 4.10
CA PHE A 447 -8.41 11.82 5.37
C PHE A 447 -9.17 10.51 5.22
N PHE A 448 -9.01 9.66 6.22
CA PHE A 448 -9.83 8.49 6.45
C PHE A 448 -10.45 8.57 7.84
N THR A 449 -11.72 8.22 7.98
CA THR A 449 -12.42 8.23 9.26
C THR A 449 -13.20 6.91 9.40
N SER A 450 -13.01 6.20 10.50
CA SER A 450 -13.73 4.93 10.77
C SER A 450 -15.25 5.07 10.76
N VAL A 451 -15.75 6.26 11.12
CA VAL A 451 -17.18 6.62 11.12
C VAL A 451 -17.79 6.67 9.70
N GLN A 452 -16.99 6.69 8.64
CA GLN A 452 -17.50 6.76 7.26
C GLN A 452 -18.17 5.46 6.79
N GLN A 453 -17.93 4.33 7.44
CA GLN A 453 -18.75 3.14 7.25
C GLN A 453 -20.01 3.27 8.10
N ILE A 454 -21.10 3.74 7.50
CA ILE A 454 -22.43 3.67 8.13
C ILE A 454 -22.74 2.20 8.31
N THR A 455 -22.45 1.66 9.49
CA THR A 455 -22.78 0.27 9.80
C THR A 455 -24.31 0.17 9.86
N PRO A 456 -24.93 -0.74 9.08
CA PRO A 456 -26.37 -0.93 9.17
C PRO A 456 -26.70 -1.42 10.58
N TRP A 457 -27.63 -0.73 11.25
CA TRP A 457 -28.11 -1.13 12.58
C TRP A 457 -29.54 -1.65 12.49
N ASP A 458 -29.93 -2.46 13.47
CA ASP A 458 -31.29 -2.98 13.56
C ASP A 458 -32.24 -1.90 14.09
N VAL A 459 -33.36 -1.68 13.41
CA VAL A 459 -34.39 -0.69 13.78
C VAL A 459 -34.99 -0.97 15.18
N CYS A 460 -34.92 -2.21 15.65
CA CYS A 460 -35.39 -2.62 16.97
C CYS A 460 -34.35 -2.42 18.08
N THR A 461 -33.08 -2.25 17.72
CA THR A 461 -32.00 -1.97 18.67
C THR A 461 -31.88 -0.47 18.88
N GLU A 462 -31.57 -0.05 20.12
CA GLU A 462 -31.11 1.33 20.29
C GLU A 462 -29.85 1.47 19.46
N ARG A 463 -29.85 2.46 18.56
CA ARG A 463 -28.62 2.85 17.89
C ARG A 463 -27.63 3.14 19.00
N GLU A 464 -26.53 2.39 19.06
CA GLU A 464 -25.40 2.76 19.89
C GLU A 464 -25.10 4.20 19.51
N LYS A 465 -25.44 5.16 20.40
CA LYS A 465 -24.81 6.47 20.33
C LYS A 465 -23.34 6.14 20.24
N CYS A 466 -22.58 6.71 19.31
CA CYS A 466 -21.13 6.51 19.33
C CYS A 466 -20.63 6.94 20.72
N THR A 467 -20.51 5.98 21.63
CA THR A 467 -19.99 6.09 22.99
C THR A 467 -18.49 5.93 22.96
N THR A 468 -17.88 5.98 21.77
CA THR A 468 -16.48 6.31 21.67
C THR A 468 -16.35 7.72 22.21
N ASP A 469 -15.77 7.86 23.41
CA ASP A 469 -15.38 9.13 24.04
C ASP A 469 -14.49 10.01 23.13
N GLU A 470 -14.11 9.50 21.95
CA GLU A 470 -13.12 10.03 21.05
C GLU A 470 -13.46 9.71 19.58
N VAL A 471 -13.34 10.72 18.71
CA VAL A 471 -13.37 10.56 17.25
C VAL A 471 -11.93 10.51 16.75
N ALA A 472 -11.57 9.53 15.92
CA ALA A 472 -10.23 9.44 15.35
C ALA A 472 -10.23 9.74 13.84
N LEU A 473 -9.30 10.59 13.43
CA LEU A 473 -9.03 10.97 12.05
C LEU A 473 -7.67 10.42 11.63
N LEU A 474 -7.63 9.56 10.63
CA LEU A 474 -6.39 9.09 10.03
C LEU A 474 -6.05 9.97 8.82
N ILE A 475 -4.82 10.49 8.76
CA ILE A 475 -4.30 11.26 7.64
C ILE A 475 -3.24 10.43 6.94
N GLY A 476 -3.37 10.30 5.62
CA GLY A 476 -2.34 9.74 4.75
C GLY A 476 -1.64 10.86 3.99
N PHE A 477 -0.31 10.95 4.09
CA PHE A 477 0.52 11.93 3.39
C PHE A 477 1.28 11.27 2.24
N ARG A 478 1.25 11.90 1.06
CA ARG A 478 2.15 11.60 -0.05
C ARG A 478 3.32 12.56 0.01
N LEU A 479 4.53 12.02 0.18
CA LEU A 479 5.69 12.81 0.53
C LEU A 479 6.42 13.34 -0.71
N SER A 480 6.97 14.56 -0.60
CA SER A 480 7.86 15.13 -1.60
C SER A 480 9.29 14.62 -1.41
N THR A 481 10.24 15.03 -2.23
CA THR A 481 11.68 14.70 -2.06
C THR A 481 12.34 15.40 -0.86
N LYS A 482 11.73 16.45 -0.31
CA LYS A 482 12.29 17.27 0.78
C LYS A 482 11.66 16.99 2.15
N TRP A 483 10.87 15.92 2.25
CA TRP A 483 10.02 15.66 3.40
C TRP A 483 10.79 15.51 4.73
N ASN A 484 11.98 14.90 4.68
CA ASN A 484 12.83 14.61 5.83
C ASN A 484 13.78 15.75 6.24
N ASN A 485 13.75 16.91 5.55
CA ASN A 485 14.63 18.03 5.85
C ASN A 485 14.40 18.56 7.28
N LEU A 486 15.42 18.58 8.13
CA LEU A 486 15.31 19.07 9.51
C LEU A 486 15.11 20.60 9.62
N LEU A 487 15.13 21.31 8.51
CA LEU A 487 14.98 22.76 8.45
C LEU A 487 13.81 23.14 7.54
N THR A 488 12.90 23.97 8.05
CA THR A 488 11.90 24.68 7.24
C THR A 488 12.42 26.09 6.99
N ARG A 489 12.78 26.41 5.75
CA ARG A 489 13.24 27.74 5.34
C ARG A 489 12.03 28.63 5.09
N GLY A 490 11.99 29.77 5.78
CA GLY A 490 11.00 30.83 5.58
C GLY A 490 11.51 31.96 4.68
N PRO A 491 10.74 33.04 4.57
CA PRO A 491 11.08 34.19 3.72
C PRO A 491 12.22 35.05 4.32
N PRO A 492 12.85 35.94 3.54
CA PRO A 492 13.87 36.86 4.03
C PRO A 492 13.37 37.73 5.18
N ALA A 493 14.20 37.96 6.20
CA ALA A 493 13.82 38.60 7.47
C ALA A 493 13.18 40.00 7.35
N LYS A 494 13.45 40.71 6.25
CA LYS A 494 12.93 42.07 5.98
C LYS A 494 11.68 42.10 5.09
N SER A 495 11.19 40.95 4.64
CA SER A 495 10.00 40.87 3.79
C SER A 495 8.71 41.05 4.61
N SER A 496 7.62 41.47 3.97
CA SER A 496 6.28 41.46 4.57
C SER A 496 5.89 40.07 5.04
N ASP A 497 6.25 39.04 4.27
CA ASP A 497 5.87 37.66 4.49
C ASP A 497 6.54 37.06 5.73
N ALA A 498 7.68 37.61 6.18
CA ALA A 498 8.33 37.23 7.43
C ALA A 498 7.48 37.57 8.67
N VAL A 499 6.60 38.57 8.59
CA VAL A 499 5.63 38.85 9.67
C VAL A 499 4.60 37.73 9.75
N HIS A 500 4.04 37.34 8.61
CA HIS A 500 3.09 36.23 8.54
C HIS A 500 3.72 34.92 9.03
N PHE A 501 4.93 34.62 8.58
CA PHE A 501 5.67 33.41 8.97
C PHE A 501 5.90 33.34 10.49
N ARG A 502 6.33 34.45 11.11
CA ARG A 502 6.51 34.52 12.58
C ARG A 502 5.19 34.37 13.34
N GLN A 503 4.10 34.94 12.82
CA GLN A 503 2.78 34.78 13.44
C GLN A 503 2.28 33.34 13.32
N PHE A 504 2.47 32.72 12.16
CA PHE A 504 2.04 31.35 11.87
C PHE A 504 2.79 30.33 12.74
N TRP A 505 4.12 30.39 12.79
CA TRP A 505 4.94 29.43 13.53
C TRP A 505 5.14 29.80 15.01
N GLY A 506 5.15 31.08 15.36
CA GLY A 506 5.29 31.54 16.73
C GLY A 506 6.69 31.34 17.30
N GLU A 507 6.74 30.75 18.50
CA GLU A 507 7.96 30.70 19.34
C GLU A 507 9.06 29.80 18.77
N ILE A 508 8.73 28.87 17.87
CA ILE A 508 9.72 27.98 17.23
C ILE A 508 10.44 28.64 16.04
N CYS A 509 10.07 29.87 15.69
CA CYS A 509 10.68 30.62 14.59
C CYS A 509 11.98 31.28 15.04
N GLU A 510 13.06 31.06 14.29
CA GLU A 510 14.37 31.66 14.53
C GLU A 510 14.93 32.33 13.26
N LEU A 511 15.77 33.35 13.44
CA LEU A 511 16.54 33.94 12.35
C LEU A 511 17.78 33.11 12.07
N ARG A 512 17.93 32.66 10.82
CA ARG A 512 19.06 31.85 10.40
C ARG A 512 19.72 32.40 9.15
N LYS A 513 21.06 32.44 9.17
CA LYS A 513 21.87 32.75 8.00
C LYS A 513 22.10 31.47 7.18
N PHE A 514 21.78 31.53 5.88
CA PHE A 514 21.91 30.42 4.94
C PHE A 514 23.24 30.50 4.15
N PRO A 515 23.66 29.40 3.48
CA PRO A 515 24.91 29.38 2.68
C PRO A 515 24.96 30.41 1.55
N ASP A 516 23.81 30.87 1.07
CA ASP A 516 23.65 31.96 0.09
C ASP A 516 23.79 33.36 0.72
N ASN A 517 24.25 33.44 1.98
CA ASN A 517 24.31 34.64 2.83
C ASN A 517 22.95 35.31 3.12
N ALA A 518 21.82 34.72 2.70
CA ALA A 518 20.50 35.25 3.04
C ALA A 518 20.19 35.01 4.52
N ILE A 519 19.62 36.03 5.16
CA ILE A 519 19.07 35.92 6.52
C ILE A 519 17.56 35.76 6.37
N CYS A 520 17.08 34.56 6.65
CA CYS A 520 15.67 34.21 6.54
C CYS A 520 15.13 33.79 7.91
N GLU A 521 13.82 33.93 8.08
CA GLU A 521 13.10 33.21 9.13
C GLU A 521 13.21 31.71 8.86
N ALA A 522 13.31 30.90 9.91
CA ALA A 522 13.43 29.45 9.78
C ALA A 522 12.89 28.72 11.01
N VAL A 523 12.58 27.43 10.84
CA VAL A 523 12.21 26.52 11.93
C VAL A 523 13.12 25.29 11.87
N VAL A 524 13.73 24.94 12.99
CA VAL A 524 14.60 23.76 13.14
C VAL A 524 13.86 22.66 13.89
N TRP A 525 13.84 21.47 13.31
CA TRP A 525 13.18 20.30 13.89
C TRP A 525 14.20 19.41 14.59
N GLY A 526 13.90 19.01 15.83
CA GLY A 526 14.79 18.21 16.67
C GLY A 526 14.82 16.71 16.36
N SER A 527 14.00 16.22 15.42
CA SER A 527 13.94 14.79 15.07
C SER A 527 13.61 14.59 13.59
N ASN A 528 13.94 13.39 13.07
CA ASN A 528 13.66 12.99 11.70
C ASN A 528 12.16 12.86 11.38
N ASN A 529 11.28 12.85 12.40
CA ASN A 529 9.83 12.79 12.21
C ASN A 529 9.22 14.19 12.09
N VAL A 530 9.68 14.93 11.09
CA VAL A 530 9.37 16.35 10.94
C VAL A 530 7.87 16.60 10.70
N THR A 531 7.22 15.76 9.89
CA THR A 531 5.80 15.88 9.56
C THR A 531 4.89 15.70 10.77
N ALA A 532 5.17 14.75 11.67
CA ALA A 532 4.38 14.59 12.90
C ALA A 532 4.60 15.74 13.88
N LEU A 533 5.84 16.23 14.02
CA LEU A 533 6.15 17.41 14.83
C LEU A 533 5.43 18.67 14.31
N ILE A 534 5.38 18.85 12.99
CA ILE A 534 4.59 19.93 12.37
C ILE A 534 3.11 19.76 12.69
N CYS A 535 2.54 18.57 12.52
CA CYS A 535 1.13 18.33 12.83
C CYS A 535 0.82 18.64 14.31
N GLN A 536 1.65 18.17 15.24
CA GLN A 536 1.52 18.45 16.67
C GLN A 536 1.52 19.96 16.95
N HIS A 537 2.50 20.70 16.40
CA HIS A 537 2.62 22.14 16.60
C HIS A 537 1.43 22.92 16.03
N ILE A 538 1.03 22.62 14.79
CA ILE A 538 -0.06 23.31 14.10
C ILE A 538 -1.40 23.08 14.81
N LEU A 539 -1.67 21.84 15.23
CA LEU A 539 -2.89 21.50 15.97
C LEU A 539 -2.94 22.16 17.34
N GLN A 540 -1.81 22.21 18.05
CA GLN A 540 -1.73 22.86 19.36
C GLN A 540 -1.90 24.37 19.25
N ARG A 541 -1.20 25.02 18.31
CA ARG A 541 -1.19 26.48 18.16
C ARG A 541 -2.49 27.03 17.60
N HIS A 542 -3.00 26.46 16.51
CA HIS A 542 -4.12 27.03 15.76
C HIS A 542 -5.48 26.43 16.15
N LEU A 543 -5.51 25.20 16.66
CA LEU A 543 -6.75 24.51 17.03
C LEU A 543 -6.86 24.21 18.53
N LYS A 544 -5.82 24.47 19.35
CA LYS A 544 -5.80 24.19 20.79
C LYS A 544 -5.97 22.71 21.14
N LEU A 545 -5.55 21.81 20.25
CA LEU A 545 -5.53 20.37 20.51
C LEU A 545 -4.17 19.95 21.05
N GLU A 546 -4.14 19.22 22.16
CA GLU A 546 -2.88 18.79 22.78
C GLU A 546 -2.10 17.82 21.88
N ALA A 547 -0.76 17.92 21.89
CA ALA A 547 0.14 17.12 21.06
C ALA A 547 0.05 15.60 21.31
N CYS A 548 -0.37 15.17 22.50
CA CYS A 548 -0.58 13.77 22.85
C CYS A 548 -1.67 13.08 22.01
N ASN A 549 -2.55 13.86 21.37
CA ASN A 549 -3.60 13.36 20.51
C ASN A 549 -3.12 13.04 19.08
N VAL A 550 -1.84 13.28 18.77
CA VAL A 550 -1.26 13.03 17.44
C VAL A 550 -0.31 11.84 17.53
N GLU A 551 -0.67 10.75 16.87
CA GLU A 551 0.09 9.50 16.83
C GLU A 551 0.59 9.20 15.42
N GLU A 552 1.89 8.96 15.25
CA GLU A 552 2.43 8.41 14.01
C GLU A 552 2.16 6.91 13.91
N ARG A 553 1.71 6.44 12.74
CA ARG A 553 1.44 5.02 12.42
C ARG A 553 2.43 4.42 11.42
N THR A 554 3.42 5.19 11.01
CA THR A 554 4.53 4.72 10.19
C THR A 554 5.65 4.22 11.08
N LEU A 555 6.08 2.99 10.86
CA LEU A 555 7.18 2.37 11.61
C LEU A 555 8.51 3.04 11.32
N LYS A 556 9.25 3.40 12.36
CA LYS A 556 10.62 3.87 12.23
C LYS A 556 11.53 2.66 12.06
N VAL A 557 12.30 2.63 10.98
CA VAL A 557 13.26 1.55 10.69
C VAL A 557 14.22 1.32 11.86
N GLU A 558 14.59 2.40 12.55
CA GLU A 558 15.47 2.44 13.73
C GLU A 558 14.95 1.62 14.92
N GLU A 559 13.65 1.34 15.00
CA GLU A 559 13.05 0.51 16.04
C GLU A 559 13.28 -0.99 15.83
N ILE A 560 13.64 -1.39 14.60
CA ILE A 560 13.84 -2.79 14.19
C ILE A 560 15.31 -3.04 13.82
N LEU A 561 15.89 -2.15 13.01
CA LEU A 561 17.24 -2.25 12.50
C LEU A 561 18.10 -1.08 13.00
N PRO A 562 19.42 -1.28 13.19
CA PRO A 562 20.29 -0.18 13.58
C PRO A 562 20.38 0.86 12.46
N ASN A 563 20.52 2.14 12.86
CA ASN A 563 20.87 3.19 11.92
C ASN A 563 22.24 2.88 11.30
N ALA A 564 22.27 2.79 9.97
CA ALA A 564 23.40 2.36 9.18
C ALA A 564 23.90 3.42 8.18
N VAL A 565 23.22 4.58 8.12
CA VAL A 565 23.46 5.62 7.09
C VAL A 565 24.93 6.06 7.10
N ASP A 566 25.44 6.42 8.28
CA ASP A 566 26.82 6.86 8.44
C ASP A 566 27.83 5.80 8.00
N ARG A 567 27.60 4.53 8.38
CA ARG A 567 28.53 3.45 8.03
C ARG A 567 28.54 3.15 6.54
N TYR A 568 27.38 3.13 5.89
CA TYR A 568 27.31 2.98 4.43
C TYR A 568 27.97 4.15 3.70
N SER A 569 27.85 5.39 4.21
CA SER A 569 28.57 6.54 3.64
C SER A 569 30.10 6.39 3.71
N VAL A 570 30.61 5.78 4.78
CA VAL A 570 32.05 5.49 4.93
C VAL A 570 32.49 4.42 3.94
N ILE A 571 31.69 3.36 3.76
CA ILE A 571 31.97 2.28 2.81
C ILE A 571 31.97 2.81 1.37
N GLY A 572 30.97 3.60 0.99
CA GLY A 572 30.91 4.23 -0.33
C GLY A 572 32.12 5.11 -0.62
N ARG A 573 32.48 6.02 0.29
CA ARG A 573 33.67 6.87 0.15
C ARG A 573 34.98 6.07 0.08
N ALA A 574 35.08 4.96 0.81
CA ALA A 574 36.24 4.08 0.74
C ALA A 574 36.32 3.35 -0.60
N TYR A 575 35.18 2.89 -1.12
CA TYR A 575 35.07 2.26 -2.43
C TYR A 575 35.43 3.21 -3.58
N ASP A 576 34.91 4.44 -3.57
CA ASP A 576 35.19 5.43 -4.62
C ASP A 576 36.69 5.73 -4.73
N LYS A 577 37.35 5.90 -3.58
CA LYS A 577 38.80 6.10 -3.50
C LYS A 577 39.58 4.87 -3.98
N LEU A 578 39.14 3.66 -3.61
CA LEU A 578 39.75 2.42 -4.09
C LEU A 578 39.63 2.30 -5.62
N CYS A 579 38.45 2.59 -6.17
CA CYS A 579 38.21 2.62 -7.62
C CYS A 579 39.12 3.60 -8.35
N GLN A 580 39.30 4.81 -7.81
CA GLN A 580 40.21 5.81 -8.37
C GLN A 580 41.65 5.27 -8.41
N ILE A 581 42.11 4.65 -7.32
CA ILE A 581 43.46 4.09 -7.24
C ILE A 581 43.65 2.93 -8.22
N LEU A 582 42.71 1.98 -8.26
CA LEU A 582 42.79 0.82 -9.15
C LEU A 582 42.82 1.22 -10.63
N ARG A 583 42.11 2.29 -11.02
CA ARG A 583 42.16 2.83 -12.39
C ARG A 583 43.49 3.50 -12.74
N MET A 584 44.26 3.95 -11.74
CA MET A 584 45.57 4.59 -11.94
C MET A 584 46.73 3.58 -11.96
N VAL A 585 46.47 2.30 -11.70
CA VAL A 585 47.50 1.25 -11.75
C VAL A 585 47.91 0.99 -13.20
N GLN A 586 49.14 1.38 -13.57
CA GLN A 586 49.70 1.16 -14.91
C GLN A 586 50.81 0.11 -14.96
N ASP A 587 51.36 -0.31 -13.80
CA ASP A 587 52.50 -1.24 -13.76
C ASP A 587 52.10 -2.72 -13.92
N LEU A 588 50.82 -3.01 -14.15
CA LEU A 588 50.36 -4.36 -14.42
C LEU A 588 50.50 -4.73 -15.91
N PRO A 589 50.79 -6.00 -16.23
CA PRO A 589 50.90 -6.46 -17.63
C PRO A 589 49.63 -6.27 -18.47
N LEU A 590 48.47 -6.18 -17.81
CA LEU A 590 47.17 -5.93 -18.40
C LEU A 590 46.48 -4.83 -17.60
N LEU A 591 45.85 -3.87 -18.28
CA LEU A 591 45.11 -2.79 -17.61
C LEU A 591 43.80 -3.29 -17.01
N ILE A 592 43.37 -2.67 -15.91
CA ILE A 592 42.04 -2.88 -15.32
C ILE A 592 41.04 -2.05 -16.13
N THR A 593 40.06 -2.72 -16.77
CA THR A 593 39.07 -2.08 -17.63
C THR A 593 37.83 -1.65 -16.86
N ASN A 594 37.22 -2.58 -16.12
CA ASN A 594 36.00 -2.33 -15.35
C ASN A 594 36.15 -2.80 -13.90
N ILE A 595 35.44 -2.12 -13.01
CA ILE A 595 35.35 -2.39 -11.59
C ILE A 595 33.86 -2.42 -11.23
N HIS A 596 33.34 -3.60 -10.87
CA HIS A 596 31.92 -3.84 -10.65
C HIS A 596 31.60 -4.00 -9.15
N PRO A 597 30.65 -3.21 -8.61
CA PRO A 597 30.23 -3.28 -7.21
C PRO A 597 29.20 -4.40 -7.00
N VAL A 598 29.67 -5.65 -6.82
CA VAL A 598 28.78 -6.82 -6.66
C VAL A 598 28.21 -6.98 -5.25
N SER A 599 28.88 -6.44 -4.23
CA SER A 599 28.46 -6.62 -2.82
C SER A 599 27.18 -5.84 -2.45
N THR A 600 26.30 -6.48 -1.67
CA THR A 600 25.10 -5.87 -1.04
C THR A 600 25.45 -4.68 -0.14
N TYR A 601 26.67 -4.61 0.40
CA TYR A 601 27.12 -3.48 1.21
C TYR A 601 27.34 -2.20 0.40
N LEU A 602 27.68 -2.32 -0.89
CA LEU A 602 27.86 -1.17 -1.79
C LEU A 602 26.52 -0.62 -2.29
N ARG A 603 25.49 -1.48 -2.37
CA ARG A 603 24.10 -1.08 -2.66
C ARG A 603 23.30 -0.68 -1.43
N ARG A 604 23.88 -0.79 -0.24
CA ARG A 604 23.28 -0.42 1.05
C ARG A 604 22.05 -1.28 1.43
N THR A 605 21.94 -2.49 0.88
CA THR A 605 20.76 -3.36 1.03
C THR A 605 20.90 -4.40 2.14
N ALA A 606 22.12 -4.66 2.63
CA ALA A 606 22.34 -5.61 3.72
C ALA A 606 21.71 -5.12 5.05
N PRO A 607 21.00 -5.95 5.83
CA PRO A 607 20.34 -5.49 7.07
C PRO A 607 21.29 -4.81 8.07
N PHE A 608 22.50 -5.36 8.20
CA PHE A 608 23.55 -4.87 9.09
C PHE A 608 24.79 -4.50 8.28
N PRO A 609 25.29 -3.25 8.37
CA PRO A 609 26.52 -2.86 7.70
C PRO A 609 27.74 -3.56 8.34
N PRO A 610 28.83 -3.76 7.58
CA PRO A 610 30.09 -4.28 8.10
C PRO A 610 30.59 -3.40 9.26
N LEU A 611 30.94 -4.05 10.37
CA LEU A 611 31.53 -3.38 11.53
C LEU A 611 32.88 -2.74 11.17
N SER A 612 33.35 -1.81 12.01
CA SER A 612 34.74 -1.33 11.92
C SER A 612 35.70 -2.44 12.35
N THR A 613 36.74 -2.69 11.56
CA THR A 613 37.80 -3.67 11.85
C THR A 613 38.40 -3.45 13.24
N ASN A 614 38.67 -2.20 13.60
CA ASN A 614 39.29 -1.84 14.88
C ASN A 614 38.43 -2.14 16.11
N ALA A 615 37.11 -1.94 15.99
CA ALA A 615 36.20 -2.25 17.08
C ALA A 615 36.27 -3.75 17.44
N VAL A 616 36.38 -4.61 16.43
CA VAL A 616 36.53 -6.06 16.60
C VAL A 616 37.88 -6.40 17.23
N VAL A 617 38.96 -5.79 16.73
CA VAL A 617 40.34 -6.07 17.18
C VAL A 617 40.52 -5.74 18.66
N GLU A 618 40.10 -4.55 19.12
CA GLU A 618 40.31 -4.07 20.50
C GLU A 618 39.69 -5.00 21.57
N ARG A 619 38.60 -5.70 21.25
CA ARG A 619 37.84 -6.49 22.25
C ARG A 619 37.99 -7.99 22.14
N CYS A 620 38.47 -8.51 21.00
CA CYS A 620 38.39 -9.94 20.70
C CYS A 620 39.71 -10.57 20.24
N SER A 621 40.82 -9.82 20.28
CA SER A 621 42.13 -10.30 19.85
C SER A 621 43.00 -10.73 21.03
N ALA A 622 43.58 -11.92 20.95
CA ALA A 622 44.50 -12.44 21.96
C ALA A 622 45.96 -12.02 21.69
N ALA A 623 46.34 -11.94 20.42
CA ALA A 623 47.67 -11.56 19.97
C ALA A 623 47.60 -10.98 18.54
N ILE A 624 48.61 -10.18 18.17
CA ILE A 624 48.81 -9.68 16.80
C ILE A 624 50.09 -10.30 16.28
N LYS A 625 50.02 -10.98 15.13
CA LYS A 625 51.18 -11.56 14.43
C LYS A 625 51.10 -11.21 12.96
N ASP A 626 52.19 -10.71 12.38
CA ASP A 626 52.29 -10.37 10.95
C ASP A 626 51.15 -9.46 10.45
N SER A 627 50.76 -8.46 11.25
CA SER A 627 49.63 -7.55 10.99
C SER A 627 48.26 -8.24 10.87
N VAL A 628 48.12 -9.44 11.45
CA VAL A 628 46.86 -10.20 11.59
C VAL A 628 46.53 -10.36 13.08
N ALA A 629 45.27 -10.11 13.44
CA ALA A 629 44.77 -10.23 14.80
C ALA A 629 44.14 -11.62 15.02
N LEU A 630 44.71 -12.39 15.96
CA LEU A 630 44.26 -13.75 16.26
C LEU A 630 43.12 -13.73 17.30
N PRO A 631 42.04 -14.49 17.09
CA PRO A 631 40.90 -14.50 18.00
C PRO A 631 41.21 -15.23 19.31
N LEU A 632 40.47 -14.91 20.36
CA LEU A 632 40.49 -15.65 21.62
C LEU A 632 40.02 -17.11 21.44
N SER A 633 40.72 -18.05 22.09
CA SER A 633 40.52 -19.51 21.91
C SER A 633 39.13 -20.06 22.25
N HIS A 634 38.38 -19.36 23.11
CA HIS A 634 37.11 -19.82 23.67
C HIS A 634 35.89 -19.01 23.21
N THR A 635 36.07 -18.04 22.30
CA THR A 635 34.98 -17.18 21.80
C THR A 635 35.13 -16.90 20.31
N SER A 636 34.04 -17.05 19.54
CA SER A 636 34.02 -16.62 18.14
C SER A 636 33.97 -15.08 18.06
N PRO A 637 34.83 -14.42 17.26
CA PRO A 637 34.79 -12.97 17.10
C PRO A 637 33.48 -12.52 16.45
N PRO A 638 33.06 -11.25 16.64
CA PRO A 638 31.97 -10.65 15.86
C PRO A 638 32.13 -10.88 14.36
N TYR A 639 31.03 -11.07 13.65
CA TYR A 639 31.06 -11.31 12.20
C TYR A 639 31.52 -10.05 11.47
N LEU A 640 32.65 -10.15 10.77
CA LEU A 640 33.18 -9.10 9.93
C LEU A 640 33.17 -9.56 8.46
N PRO A 641 32.22 -9.09 7.64
CA PRO A 641 32.15 -9.47 6.24
C PRO A 641 33.15 -8.70 5.38
N SER A 642 33.58 -9.32 4.28
CA SER A 642 34.28 -8.62 3.21
C SER A 642 33.31 -7.95 2.22
N VAL A 643 33.74 -6.82 1.66
CA VAL A 643 33.04 -6.10 0.59
C VAL A 643 33.61 -6.55 -0.74
N GLU A 644 32.89 -7.44 -1.41
CA GLU A 644 33.33 -8.00 -2.69
C GLU A 644 33.23 -6.99 -3.85
N VAL A 645 34.29 -6.92 -4.64
CA VAL A 645 34.43 -6.07 -5.82
C VAL A 645 35.05 -6.91 -6.92
N GLN A 646 34.41 -6.92 -8.08
CA GLN A 646 34.86 -7.70 -9.21
C GLN A 646 35.60 -6.80 -10.21
N ILE A 647 36.76 -7.25 -10.70
CA ILE A 647 37.58 -6.49 -11.67
C ILE A 647 37.71 -7.28 -12.96
N THR A 648 37.62 -6.58 -14.09
CA THR A 648 37.93 -7.15 -15.41
C THR A 648 39.22 -6.53 -15.93
N MET A 649 40.06 -7.39 -16.50
CA MET A 649 41.30 -6.95 -17.17
C MET A 649 41.01 -6.65 -18.65
N GLU A 650 41.94 -5.99 -19.32
CA GLU A 650 41.87 -5.84 -20.78
C GLU A 650 41.85 -7.19 -21.51
N GLN A 651 41.22 -7.22 -22.68
CA GLN A 651 41.14 -8.44 -23.47
C GLN A 651 42.53 -8.85 -23.95
N SER A 652 42.92 -10.08 -23.65
CA SER A 652 44.18 -10.66 -24.10
C SER A 652 43.96 -12.07 -24.64
N GLY A 653 44.73 -12.44 -25.66
CA GLY A 653 44.80 -13.83 -26.14
C GLY A 653 45.71 -14.71 -25.27
N LYS A 654 46.50 -14.11 -24.37
CA LYS A 654 47.55 -14.80 -23.62
C LYS A 654 47.07 -15.52 -22.34
N TRP A 655 45.78 -15.47 -22.04
CA TRP A 655 45.20 -16.19 -20.89
C TRP A 655 45.23 -17.72 -21.05
N GLY A 656 45.26 -18.23 -22.30
CA GLY A 656 45.24 -19.65 -22.60
C GLY A 656 43.84 -20.30 -22.48
N ASP A 657 43.79 -21.62 -22.69
CA ASP A 657 42.56 -22.43 -22.69
C ASP A 657 42.47 -23.42 -21.50
N ASP A 658 43.49 -23.48 -20.63
CA ASP A 658 43.48 -24.34 -19.45
C ASP A 658 43.01 -23.58 -18.20
N LEU A 659 41.93 -24.07 -17.56
CA LEU A 659 41.32 -23.44 -16.39
C LEU A 659 42.30 -23.38 -15.19
N GLY A 660 43.14 -24.40 -15.02
CA GLY A 660 44.13 -24.42 -13.94
C GLY A 660 45.25 -23.39 -14.13
N ALA A 661 45.72 -23.21 -15.37
CA ALA A 661 46.66 -22.17 -15.75
C ALA A 661 46.05 -20.77 -15.58
N ILE A 662 44.80 -20.57 -16.01
CA ILE A 662 44.07 -19.30 -15.82
C ILE A 662 43.96 -18.95 -14.33
N ALA A 663 43.60 -19.90 -13.48
CA ALA A 663 43.52 -19.68 -12.03
C ALA A 663 44.86 -19.22 -11.45
N ARG A 664 45.96 -19.91 -11.79
CA ARG A 664 47.32 -19.51 -11.37
C ARG A 664 47.74 -18.15 -11.92
N LEU A 665 47.35 -17.83 -13.14
CA LEU A 665 47.62 -16.53 -13.75
C LEU A 665 46.88 -15.41 -13.01
N LYS A 666 45.61 -15.62 -12.63
CA LYS A 666 44.88 -14.69 -11.75
C LYS A 666 45.60 -14.51 -10.41
N THR A 667 46.10 -15.60 -9.80
CA THR A 667 46.91 -15.52 -8.58
C THR A 667 48.16 -14.66 -8.76
N ALA A 668 48.86 -14.80 -9.90
CA ALA A 668 50.02 -13.96 -10.22
C ALA A 668 49.64 -12.47 -10.31
N PHE A 669 48.52 -12.14 -10.95
CA PHE A 669 47.99 -10.77 -10.96
C PHE A 669 47.67 -10.25 -9.55
N TYR A 670 47.09 -11.08 -8.67
CA TYR A 670 46.83 -10.68 -7.28
C TYR A 670 48.12 -10.39 -6.50
N ILE A 671 49.19 -11.16 -6.72
CA ILE A 671 50.50 -10.95 -6.07
C ILE A 671 51.11 -9.61 -6.51
N GLU A 672 51.15 -9.33 -7.81
CA GLU A 672 51.71 -8.08 -8.32
C GLU A 672 50.86 -6.88 -7.92
N LEU A 673 49.53 -6.96 -8.03
CA LEU A 673 48.64 -5.90 -7.57
C LEU A 673 48.79 -5.66 -6.05
N SER A 674 48.99 -6.72 -5.26
CA SER A 674 49.27 -6.56 -3.83
C SER A 674 50.55 -5.80 -3.54
N LYS A 675 51.62 -5.98 -4.34
CA LYS A 675 52.88 -5.24 -4.16
C LYS A 675 52.68 -3.77 -4.48
N ILE A 676 52.04 -3.46 -5.61
CA ILE A 676 51.75 -2.09 -6.05
C ILE A 676 50.94 -1.34 -4.98
N LEU A 677 49.88 -1.95 -4.45
CA LEU A 677 49.03 -1.32 -3.44
C LEU A 677 49.77 -1.07 -2.11
N LYS A 678 50.70 -1.96 -1.72
CA LYS A 678 51.54 -1.79 -0.53
C LYS A 678 52.56 -0.68 -0.70
N GLU A 679 53.33 -0.74 -1.78
CA GLU A 679 54.49 0.13 -2.00
C GLU A 679 54.08 1.55 -2.40
N LYS A 680 53.15 1.69 -3.35
CA LYS A 680 52.77 3.00 -3.90
C LYS A 680 51.66 3.71 -3.13
N HIS A 681 50.81 2.96 -2.42
CA HIS A 681 49.61 3.51 -1.79
C HIS A 681 49.47 3.21 -0.29
N SER A 682 50.48 2.58 0.33
CA SER A 682 50.50 2.25 1.77
C SER A 682 49.25 1.49 2.25
N MET A 683 48.66 0.66 1.37
CA MET A 683 47.48 -0.16 1.70
C MET A 683 47.89 -1.55 2.17
N GLN A 684 47.14 -2.11 3.11
CA GLN A 684 47.32 -3.50 3.51
C GLN A 684 46.61 -4.41 2.50
N ALA A 685 47.38 -5.05 1.62
CA ALA A 685 46.88 -5.98 0.61
C ALA A 685 47.42 -7.40 0.87
N ILE A 686 46.57 -8.43 0.80
CA ILE A 686 46.97 -9.82 1.09
C ILE A 686 46.42 -10.72 -0.03
N PRO A 687 47.28 -11.27 -0.91
CA PRO A 687 46.84 -12.13 -2.00
C PRO A 687 46.52 -13.54 -1.52
N PHE A 688 45.46 -14.12 -2.05
CA PHE A 688 45.06 -15.52 -1.92
C PHE A 688 44.97 -16.15 -3.31
N ASP A 689 44.81 -17.47 -3.36
CA ASP A 689 44.77 -18.22 -4.62
C ASP A 689 43.67 -17.72 -5.57
N SER A 690 42.50 -17.35 -5.03
CA SER A 690 41.31 -16.99 -5.81
C SER A 690 40.90 -15.51 -5.72
N TYR A 691 41.45 -14.74 -4.78
CA TYR A 691 41.08 -13.34 -4.55
C TYR A 691 42.20 -12.54 -3.90
N LEU A 692 42.06 -11.22 -3.85
CA LEU A 692 42.95 -10.30 -3.13
C LEU A 692 42.18 -9.56 -2.05
N ILE A 693 42.64 -9.63 -0.80
CA ILE A 693 42.07 -8.84 0.30
C ILE A 693 42.76 -7.48 0.36
N VAL A 694 42.00 -6.40 0.45
CA VAL A 694 42.50 -5.04 0.64
C VAL A 694 41.82 -4.41 1.85
N HIS A 695 42.59 -4.11 2.89
CA HIS A 695 42.10 -3.35 4.05
C HIS A 695 42.42 -1.87 3.87
N PHE A 696 41.36 -1.06 3.75
CA PHE A 696 41.46 0.37 3.46
C PHE A 696 40.35 1.15 4.17
N ASN A 697 40.72 2.22 4.87
CA ASN A 697 39.79 3.10 5.61
C ASN A 697 38.78 2.34 6.49
N THR A 698 39.24 1.37 7.30
CA THR A 698 38.41 0.52 8.18
C THR A 698 37.43 -0.44 7.47
N VAL A 699 37.57 -0.61 6.16
CA VAL A 699 36.76 -1.50 5.33
C VAL A 699 37.67 -2.57 4.73
N VAL A 700 37.19 -3.82 4.70
CA VAL A 700 37.90 -4.93 4.06
C VAL A 700 37.24 -5.23 2.74
N PHE A 701 37.95 -4.97 1.65
CA PHE A 701 37.53 -5.30 0.29
C PHE A 701 38.08 -6.66 -0.14
N ARG A 702 37.29 -7.41 -0.90
CA ARG A 702 37.72 -8.64 -1.57
C ARG A 702 37.66 -8.39 -3.08
N LEU A 703 38.83 -8.30 -3.71
CA LEU A 703 38.96 -8.10 -5.15
C LEU A 703 39.01 -9.46 -5.86
N VAL A 704 38.16 -9.65 -6.87
CA VAL A 704 38.06 -10.90 -7.65
C VAL A 704 38.19 -10.58 -9.14
N ILE A 705 39.14 -11.22 -9.84
CA ILE A 705 39.30 -11.10 -11.30
C ILE A 705 38.26 -11.97 -12.00
N ALA A 706 37.37 -11.31 -12.73
CA ALA A 706 36.39 -11.91 -13.61
C ALA A 706 36.96 -12.16 -15.00
N TYR A 707 36.80 -13.39 -15.50
CA TYR A 707 37.18 -13.74 -16.86
C TYR A 707 36.07 -14.53 -17.55
N GLN A 708 35.29 -13.84 -18.38
CA GLN A 708 34.09 -14.40 -19.02
C GLN A 708 34.37 -15.63 -19.90
N LYS A 709 35.57 -15.76 -20.49
CA LYS A 709 35.92 -16.93 -21.32
C LYS A 709 36.01 -18.23 -20.51
N GLU A 710 36.14 -18.18 -19.17
CA GLU A 710 36.09 -19.39 -18.33
C GLU A 710 34.79 -20.17 -18.58
N VAL A 711 33.66 -19.48 -18.73
CA VAL A 711 32.36 -20.09 -19.03
C VAL A 711 32.39 -20.83 -20.36
N HIS A 712 32.97 -20.21 -21.40
CA HIS A 712 33.10 -20.82 -22.72
C HIS A 712 34.00 -22.07 -22.69
N ILE A 713 35.14 -21.99 -22.00
CA ILE A 713 36.08 -23.11 -21.83
C ILE A 713 35.38 -24.27 -21.11
N MET A 714 34.64 -23.99 -20.03
CA MET A 714 33.87 -25.01 -19.30
C MET A 714 32.82 -25.70 -20.18
N ARG A 715 32.11 -24.94 -21.03
CA ARG A 715 31.14 -25.50 -21.99
C ARG A 715 31.80 -26.39 -23.05
N LYS A 716 32.98 -25.98 -23.54
CA LYS A 716 33.78 -26.74 -24.51
C LYS A 716 34.29 -28.05 -23.91
N LEU A 717 34.83 -28.01 -22.70
CA LEU A 717 35.31 -29.20 -21.99
C LEU A 717 34.19 -30.21 -21.73
N ASN A 718 32.98 -29.73 -21.40
CA ASN A 718 31.82 -30.59 -21.18
C ASN A 718 31.23 -31.17 -22.48
N GLY A 719 31.50 -30.55 -23.63
CA GLY A 719 31.13 -31.04 -24.98
C GLY A 719 31.93 -32.28 -25.45
N GLY A 720 33.05 -32.59 -24.78
CA GLY A 720 33.91 -33.73 -25.11
C GLY A 720 34.40 -33.70 -26.57
N LYS A 721 34.49 -34.87 -27.21
CA LYS A 721 35.00 -35.04 -28.59
C LYS A 721 34.05 -34.53 -29.69
N THR A 722 32.81 -34.20 -29.34
CA THR A 722 31.79 -33.75 -30.31
C THR A 722 31.96 -32.29 -30.72
N GLY A 723 32.73 -31.50 -29.96
CA GLY A 723 32.94 -30.07 -30.20
C GLY A 723 31.71 -29.19 -29.93
N ILE A 724 30.56 -29.78 -29.57
CA ILE A 724 29.32 -29.04 -29.28
C ILE A 724 29.42 -28.45 -27.87
N LEU A 725 29.24 -27.13 -27.75
CA LEU A 725 29.19 -26.45 -26.47
C LEU A 725 28.01 -26.97 -25.65
N LYS A 726 28.29 -27.57 -24.48
CA LYS A 726 27.26 -28.15 -23.62
C LYS A 726 27.37 -27.57 -22.21
N ASP A 727 26.26 -27.09 -21.67
CA ASP A 727 26.24 -26.62 -20.29
C ASP A 727 26.35 -27.76 -19.27
N SER A 728 27.13 -27.52 -18.21
CA SER A 728 27.17 -28.29 -16.98
C SER A 728 26.58 -27.45 -15.83
N PRO A 729 26.21 -28.07 -14.69
CA PRO A 729 25.81 -27.30 -13.51
C PRO A 729 26.88 -26.29 -13.07
N ALA A 730 28.16 -26.68 -13.15
CA ALA A 730 29.28 -25.82 -12.82
C ALA A 730 29.44 -24.65 -13.82
N SER A 731 29.23 -24.87 -15.14
CA SER A 731 29.33 -23.79 -16.13
C SER A 731 28.21 -22.76 -15.95
N LYS A 732 27.00 -23.21 -15.61
CA LYS A 732 25.85 -22.32 -15.32
C LYS A 732 26.09 -21.48 -14.07
N LEU A 733 26.62 -22.09 -13.00
CA LEU A 733 27.00 -21.34 -11.79
C LEU A 733 28.10 -20.31 -12.10
N LYS A 734 29.08 -20.66 -12.93
CA LYS A 734 30.13 -19.71 -13.31
C LYS A 734 29.62 -18.58 -14.19
N GLU A 735 28.68 -18.86 -15.10
CA GLU A 735 27.98 -17.84 -15.88
C GLU A 735 27.22 -16.85 -14.99
N LEU A 736 26.53 -17.37 -13.97
CA LEU A 736 25.82 -16.54 -12.99
C LEU A 736 26.79 -15.59 -12.26
N GLU A 737 27.87 -16.11 -11.70
CA GLU A 737 28.85 -15.36 -10.91
C GLU A 737 29.62 -14.30 -11.74
N VAL A 738 29.99 -14.62 -12.98
CA VAL A 738 30.93 -13.80 -13.77
C VAL A 738 30.23 -12.87 -14.76
N ILE A 739 29.01 -13.19 -15.20
CA ILE A 739 28.32 -12.44 -16.26
C ILE A 739 27.02 -11.83 -15.73
N LEU A 740 26.11 -12.66 -15.24
CA LEU A 740 24.72 -12.25 -14.98
C LEU A 740 24.59 -11.46 -13.67
N GLU A 741 25.21 -11.90 -12.58
CA GLU A 741 25.16 -11.22 -11.28
C GLU A 741 25.77 -9.81 -11.32
N PRO A 742 26.94 -9.57 -11.95
CA PRO A 742 27.50 -8.22 -12.08
C PRO A 742 26.61 -7.25 -12.86
N GLN A 743 25.92 -7.75 -13.90
CA GLN A 743 24.98 -6.94 -14.69
C GLN A 743 23.73 -6.57 -13.88
N LEU A 744 23.08 -7.57 -13.25
CA LEU A 744 21.87 -7.33 -12.46
C LEU A 744 22.16 -6.49 -11.21
N THR A 745 23.29 -6.73 -10.54
CA THR A 745 23.69 -5.92 -9.38
C THR A 745 24.02 -4.48 -9.75
N ALA A 746 24.51 -4.21 -10.96
CA ALA A 746 24.67 -2.84 -11.45
C ALA A 746 23.32 -2.12 -11.61
N LEU A 747 22.31 -2.79 -12.15
CA LEU A 747 20.94 -2.26 -12.24
C LEU A 747 20.34 -2.00 -10.86
N LEU A 748 20.49 -2.95 -9.93
CA LEU A 748 20.05 -2.78 -8.54
C LEU A 748 20.80 -1.66 -7.82
N HIS A 749 22.09 -1.46 -8.14
CA HIS A 749 22.85 -0.32 -7.63
C HIS A 749 22.28 0.99 -8.17
N SER A 750 21.96 1.06 -9.46
CA SER A 750 21.28 2.21 -10.08
C SER A 750 19.95 2.52 -9.37
N ALA A 751 19.11 1.51 -9.18
CA ALA A 751 17.85 1.64 -8.43
C ALA A 751 18.08 2.16 -7.00
N SER A 752 19.15 1.71 -6.33
CA SER A 752 19.52 2.19 -5.00
C SER A 752 19.92 3.67 -4.96
N GLN A 753 20.41 4.23 -6.07
CA GLN A 753 20.72 5.66 -6.18
C GLN A 753 19.49 6.47 -6.60
N GLN A 754 18.63 5.90 -7.42
CA GLN A 754 17.40 6.54 -7.90
C GLN A 754 16.36 6.68 -6.79
N PHE A 755 16.20 5.67 -5.95
CA PHE A 755 15.16 5.62 -4.91
C PHE A 755 15.77 5.58 -3.50
N GLU A 756 15.61 6.66 -2.74
CA GLU A 756 16.17 6.78 -1.38
C GLU A 756 15.66 5.71 -0.40
N ALA A 757 14.39 5.32 -0.50
CA ALA A 757 13.78 4.32 0.38
C ALA A 757 14.05 2.86 -0.03
N PHE A 758 14.57 2.62 -1.23
CA PHE A 758 14.82 1.26 -1.74
C PHE A 758 15.80 0.46 -0.88
N PRO A 759 16.99 0.98 -0.50
CA PRO A 759 17.95 0.20 0.28
C PRO A 759 17.39 -0.26 1.62
N ASP A 760 16.75 0.64 2.37
CA ASP A 760 16.16 0.31 3.67
C ASP A 760 14.93 -0.61 3.54
N THR A 761 14.21 -0.57 2.42
CA THR A 761 13.17 -1.55 2.11
C THR A 761 13.76 -2.94 1.91
N CYS A 762 14.85 -3.06 1.13
CA CYS A 762 15.57 -4.33 0.97
C CYS A 762 16.11 -4.86 2.30
N ARG A 763 16.60 -3.97 3.18
CA ARG A 763 17.06 -4.31 4.52
C ARG A 763 15.93 -4.90 5.37
N LEU A 764 14.76 -4.27 5.37
CA LEU A 764 13.57 -4.79 6.05
C LEU A 764 13.11 -6.12 5.47
N ALA A 765 13.02 -6.25 4.13
CA ALA A 765 12.61 -7.47 3.46
C ALA A 765 13.55 -8.65 3.76
N THR A 766 14.86 -8.41 3.72
CA THR A 766 15.88 -9.42 4.03
C THR A 766 15.83 -9.82 5.50
N TYR A 767 15.65 -8.84 6.39
CA TYR A 767 15.53 -9.09 7.82
C TYR A 767 14.25 -9.85 8.17
N TRP A 768 13.13 -9.51 7.54
CA TRP A 768 11.85 -10.21 7.66
C TRP A 768 11.98 -11.68 7.23
N LEU A 769 12.52 -11.93 6.03
CA LEU A 769 12.67 -13.29 5.52
C LEU A 769 13.60 -14.14 6.40
N SER A 770 14.69 -13.54 6.92
CA SER A 770 15.58 -14.18 7.89
C SER A 770 14.90 -14.44 9.23
N SER A 771 14.05 -13.53 9.69
CA SER A 771 13.28 -13.67 10.94
C SER A 771 12.28 -14.82 10.88
N HIS A 772 11.75 -15.11 9.69
CA HIS A 772 10.94 -16.28 9.40
C HIS A 772 11.75 -17.54 9.07
N ALA A 773 13.08 -17.48 9.19
CA ALA A 773 14.01 -18.59 8.92
C ALA A 773 14.04 -19.08 7.46
N LEU A 774 13.74 -18.18 6.50
CA LEU A 774 13.59 -18.48 5.08
C LEU A 774 14.67 -17.84 4.18
N SER A 775 15.62 -17.08 4.74
CA SER A 775 16.60 -16.30 3.95
C SER A 775 17.49 -17.12 3.03
N ASP A 776 17.72 -18.39 3.33
CA ASP A 776 18.58 -19.25 2.51
C ASP A 776 17.81 -19.93 1.36
N TYR A 777 16.49 -19.81 1.31
CA TYR A 777 15.62 -20.39 0.28
C TYR A 777 15.17 -19.37 -0.78
N LEU A 778 15.63 -18.13 -0.68
CA LEU A 778 15.42 -17.11 -1.71
C LEU A 778 16.72 -16.34 -1.88
N ASN A 779 17.20 -16.27 -3.11
CA ASN A 779 18.45 -15.55 -3.41
C ASN A 779 18.30 -14.06 -3.07
N GLU A 780 19.31 -13.48 -2.42
CA GLU A 780 19.30 -12.07 -1.99
C GLU A 780 19.13 -11.10 -3.18
N VAL A 781 19.75 -11.39 -4.33
CA VAL A 781 19.61 -10.59 -5.56
C VAL A 781 18.16 -10.64 -6.08
N ILE A 782 17.52 -11.80 -6.01
CA ILE A 782 16.12 -11.95 -6.43
C ILE A 782 15.16 -11.23 -5.48
N LEU A 783 15.43 -11.30 -4.18
CA LEU A 783 14.68 -10.51 -3.20
C LEU A 783 14.79 -9.01 -3.50
N GLU A 784 16.00 -8.51 -3.76
CA GLU A 784 16.23 -7.11 -4.18
C GLU A 784 15.49 -6.78 -5.48
N THR A 785 15.44 -7.68 -6.46
CA THR A 785 14.70 -7.50 -7.72
C THR A 785 13.18 -7.43 -7.51
N ILE A 786 12.60 -8.26 -6.63
CA ILE A 786 11.17 -8.17 -6.27
C ILE A 786 10.88 -6.85 -5.55
N VAL A 787 11.79 -6.39 -4.69
CA VAL A 787 11.64 -5.06 -4.08
C VAL A 787 11.75 -3.98 -5.16
N ALA A 788 12.66 -4.09 -6.12
CA ALA A 788 12.81 -3.11 -7.20
C ALA A 788 11.53 -2.97 -8.03
N SER A 789 10.80 -4.06 -8.29
CA SER A 789 9.54 -3.99 -9.03
C SER A 789 8.49 -3.12 -8.35
N VAL A 790 8.50 -3.02 -7.01
CA VAL A 790 7.60 -2.13 -6.26
C VAL A 790 7.90 -0.64 -6.51
N PHE A 791 9.16 -0.30 -6.75
CA PHE A 791 9.54 1.09 -7.04
C PHE A 791 9.41 1.42 -8.53
N LEU A 792 9.68 0.46 -9.41
CA LEU A 792 9.57 0.62 -10.86
C LEU A 792 8.11 0.62 -11.32
N LYS A 793 7.29 -0.28 -10.76
CA LYS A 793 5.84 -0.38 -11.02
C LYS A 793 5.05 -0.24 -9.71
N PRO A 794 4.88 1.01 -9.22
CA PRO A 794 4.27 1.24 -7.92
C PRO A 794 2.78 0.84 -7.87
N LEU A 795 2.36 0.32 -6.71
CA LEU A 795 0.94 0.05 -6.39
C LEU A 795 0.13 1.35 -6.26
N SER A 796 0.81 2.43 -5.88
CA SER A 796 0.28 3.80 -5.85
C SER A 796 0.71 4.59 -7.09
N VAL A 797 0.18 5.81 -7.25
CA VAL A 797 0.55 6.72 -8.37
C VAL A 797 2.05 7.06 -8.39
N GLN A 798 2.72 7.02 -7.24
CA GLN A 798 4.15 7.32 -7.11
C GLN A 798 4.89 6.18 -6.39
N PRO A 799 6.21 6.03 -6.63
CA PRO A 799 7.05 5.08 -5.92
C PRO A 799 7.12 5.41 -4.42
N PRO A 800 7.20 4.40 -3.53
CA PRO A 800 7.27 4.60 -2.10
C PRO A 800 8.42 5.52 -1.67
N ARG A 801 8.13 6.48 -0.78
CA ARG A 801 9.13 7.40 -0.21
C ARG A 801 9.63 6.99 1.17
N THR A 802 8.92 6.10 1.85
CA THR A 802 9.33 5.56 3.14
C THR A 802 9.63 4.06 3.04
N PRO A 803 10.66 3.56 3.76
CA PRO A 803 10.97 2.12 3.75
C PRO A 803 9.84 1.25 4.29
N PHE A 804 9.04 1.79 5.21
CA PHE A 804 7.88 1.09 5.78
C PHE A 804 6.83 0.77 4.71
N ILE A 805 6.48 1.75 3.85
CA ILE A 805 5.50 1.55 2.79
C ILE A 805 6.08 0.72 1.65
N GLY A 806 7.36 0.90 1.30
CA GLY A 806 8.05 0.00 0.37
C GLY A 806 7.99 -1.46 0.83
N PHE A 807 8.19 -1.71 2.13
CA PHE A 807 8.11 -3.05 2.71
C PHE A 807 6.67 -3.57 2.73
N PHE A 808 5.69 -2.74 3.06
CA PHE A 808 4.28 -3.12 3.03
C PHE A 808 3.83 -3.50 1.61
N HIS A 809 4.19 -2.68 0.61
CA HIS A 809 3.92 -2.94 -0.80
C HIS A 809 4.60 -4.22 -1.31
N PHE A 810 5.85 -4.50 -0.87
CA PHE A 810 6.54 -5.75 -1.15
C PHE A 810 5.76 -6.98 -0.62
N LEU A 811 5.26 -6.94 0.62
CA LEU A 811 4.44 -8.02 1.17
C LEU A 811 3.11 -8.17 0.41
N THR A 812 2.47 -7.06 0.05
CA THR A 812 1.26 -7.06 -0.76
C THR A 812 1.52 -7.69 -2.14
N LEU A 813 2.62 -7.34 -2.81
CA LEU A 813 3.00 -7.94 -4.10
C LEU A 813 3.22 -9.46 -3.96
N LEU A 814 3.99 -9.89 -2.97
CA LEU A 814 4.24 -11.33 -2.73
C LEU A 814 2.94 -12.12 -2.51
N SER A 815 2.00 -11.53 -1.76
CA SER A 815 0.75 -12.19 -1.36
C SER A 815 -0.33 -12.19 -2.45
N THR A 816 -0.34 -11.18 -3.33
CA THR A 816 -1.39 -10.99 -4.34
C THR A 816 -0.97 -11.41 -5.75
N HIS A 817 0.34 -11.45 -6.06
CA HIS A 817 0.83 -11.88 -7.37
C HIS A 817 0.57 -13.37 -7.61
N ASN A 818 0.00 -13.69 -8.76
CA ASN A 818 -0.25 -15.07 -9.15
C ASN A 818 0.96 -15.69 -9.86
N TRP A 819 1.88 -16.21 -9.07
CA TRP A 819 3.11 -16.88 -9.52
C TRP A 819 2.88 -18.10 -10.45
N LEU A 820 1.67 -18.66 -10.47
CA LEU A 820 1.36 -19.81 -11.33
C LEU A 820 1.01 -19.40 -12.76
N ILE A 821 0.35 -18.26 -12.93
CA ILE A 821 -0.28 -17.87 -14.20
C ILE A 821 0.49 -16.74 -14.89
N LYS A 822 1.22 -15.90 -14.14
CA LYS A 822 1.96 -14.76 -14.70
C LYS A 822 3.41 -14.69 -14.18
N PRO A 823 4.41 -14.48 -15.06
CA PRO A 823 5.76 -14.15 -14.60
C PRO A 823 5.76 -12.75 -13.95
N LEU A 824 6.74 -12.48 -13.09
CA LEU A 824 6.98 -11.12 -12.62
C LEU A 824 7.96 -10.45 -13.59
N LEU A 825 7.51 -9.39 -14.24
CA LEU A 825 8.30 -8.61 -15.20
C LEU A 825 8.94 -7.42 -14.47
N VAL A 826 10.27 -7.32 -14.51
CA VAL A 826 11.03 -6.23 -13.88
C VAL A 826 11.92 -5.56 -14.92
N ASP A 827 11.41 -4.46 -15.45
CA ASP A 827 12.11 -3.61 -16.40
C ASP A 827 12.75 -2.42 -15.67
N PHE A 828 14.07 -2.43 -15.55
CA PHE A 828 14.82 -1.38 -14.85
C PHE A 828 14.95 -0.11 -15.67
N ASP A 829 15.02 -0.23 -16.99
CA ASP A 829 15.40 0.84 -17.91
C ASP A 829 14.22 1.26 -18.82
N ASN A 830 13.04 0.66 -18.66
CA ASN A 830 11.85 0.82 -19.52
C ASN A 830 12.17 0.53 -21.00
N GLU A 831 12.98 -0.49 -21.24
CA GLU A 831 13.41 -0.90 -22.59
C GLU A 831 12.39 -1.80 -23.29
N TRP A 832 11.55 -2.51 -22.53
CA TRP A 832 10.62 -3.47 -23.11
C TRP A 832 9.40 -2.79 -23.74
N THR A 833 9.16 -3.13 -25.01
CA THR A 833 7.91 -2.77 -25.68
C THR A 833 6.79 -3.71 -25.26
N GLU A 834 5.52 -3.33 -25.51
CA GLU A 834 4.38 -4.23 -25.28
C GLU A 834 4.50 -5.54 -26.09
N GLU A 835 5.13 -5.49 -27.26
CA GLU A 835 5.38 -6.65 -28.12
C GLU A 835 6.39 -7.61 -27.47
N ASP A 836 7.44 -7.08 -26.82
CA ASP A 836 8.41 -7.86 -26.08
C ASP A 836 7.78 -8.55 -24.86
N VAL A 837 6.90 -7.83 -24.15
CA VAL A 837 6.14 -8.33 -23.00
C VAL A 837 5.22 -9.48 -23.43
N ASP A 838 4.46 -9.30 -24.51
CA ASP A 838 3.59 -10.33 -25.07
C ASP A 838 4.37 -11.58 -25.49
N GLU A 839 5.56 -11.42 -26.07
CA GLU A 839 6.44 -12.54 -26.42
C GLU A 839 6.90 -13.31 -25.17
N ILE A 840 7.32 -12.60 -24.11
CA ILE A 840 7.73 -13.20 -22.84
C ILE A 840 6.57 -13.97 -22.21
N GLU A 841 5.36 -13.41 -22.20
CA GLU A 841 4.17 -14.07 -21.65
C GLU A 841 3.78 -15.32 -22.46
N LYS A 842 3.83 -15.26 -23.79
CA LYS A 842 3.58 -16.42 -24.68
C LYS A 842 4.60 -17.53 -24.44
N GLU A 843 5.88 -17.18 -24.31
CA GLU A 843 6.93 -18.16 -24.00
C GLU A 843 6.74 -18.76 -22.61
N PHE A 844 6.37 -17.95 -21.61
CA PHE A 844 6.06 -18.41 -20.27
C PHE A 844 4.93 -19.45 -20.27
N ILE A 845 3.82 -19.19 -20.96
CA ILE A 845 2.68 -20.11 -21.04
C ILE A 845 3.12 -21.41 -21.71
N LYS A 846 3.86 -21.32 -22.83
CA LYS A 846 4.38 -22.48 -23.56
C LYS A 846 5.31 -23.34 -22.71
N MET A 847 6.19 -22.72 -21.92
CA MET A 847 7.20 -23.40 -21.13
C MET A 847 6.76 -23.73 -19.71
N ARG A 848 5.55 -23.31 -19.30
CA ARG A 848 5.05 -23.44 -17.92
C ARG A 848 5.26 -24.81 -17.26
N PRO A 849 5.06 -25.97 -17.94
CA PRO A 849 5.25 -27.29 -17.34
C PRO A 849 6.66 -27.58 -16.85
N VAL A 850 7.68 -26.90 -17.38
CA VAL A 850 9.09 -27.11 -17.04
C VAL A 850 9.72 -25.95 -16.26
N LEU A 851 8.99 -24.85 -16.11
CA LEU A 851 9.45 -23.67 -15.37
C LEU A 851 9.32 -23.83 -13.85
N PRO A 852 10.21 -23.19 -13.06
CA PRO A 852 10.08 -23.17 -11.61
C PRO A 852 8.80 -22.45 -11.17
N VAL A 853 8.46 -22.59 -9.88
CA VAL A 853 7.25 -21.95 -9.32
C VAL A 853 7.33 -20.43 -9.28
N MET A 854 8.55 -19.88 -9.21
CA MET A 854 8.81 -18.45 -9.20
C MET A 854 9.60 -18.10 -10.46
N VAL A 855 9.02 -17.29 -11.35
CA VAL A 855 9.67 -16.82 -12.59
C VAL A 855 9.68 -15.30 -12.58
N ILE A 856 10.88 -14.72 -12.63
CA ILE A 856 11.10 -13.28 -12.55
C ILE A 856 11.99 -12.86 -13.71
N CYS A 857 11.38 -12.28 -14.74
CA CYS A 857 12.09 -11.85 -15.93
C CYS A 857 12.69 -10.47 -15.71
N THR A 858 13.94 -10.29 -16.15
CA THR A 858 14.64 -9.00 -16.19
C THR A 858 15.31 -8.81 -17.55
N SER A 859 15.78 -7.59 -17.87
CA SER A 859 16.57 -7.35 -19.09
C SER A 859 17.83 -8.23 -19.18
N VAL A 860 18.38 -8.66 -18.03
CA VAL A 860 19.54 -9.57 -17.93
C VAL A 860 19.15 -11.04 -18.07
N ASP A 861 17.98 -11.44 -17.57
CA ASP A 861 17.45 -12.81 -17.65
C ASP A 861 16.00 -12.81 -18.13
N ARG A 862 15.82 -12.85 -19.46
CA ARG A 862 14.50 -12.94 -20.10
C ARG A 862 13.77 -14.25 -19.77
N SER A 863 14.50 -15.32 -19.47
CA SER A 863 13.91 -16.63 -19.10
C SER A 863 13.34 -16.65 -17.68
N GLY A 864 13.81 -15.73 -16.83
CA GLY A 864 13.40 -15.51 -15.45
C GLY A 864 13.58 -16.68 -14.49
N CYS A 865 14.38 -17.68 -14.86
CA CYS A 865 14.56 -18.92 -14.09
C CYS A 865 16.00 -19.12 -13.58
N ARG A 866 16.95 -18.26 -13.95
CA ARG A 866 18.38 -18.53 -13.71
C ARG A 866 18.76 -18.57 -12.23
N TRP A 867 18.10 -17.76 -11.41
CA TRP A 867 18.28 -17.76 -9.94
C TRP A 867 17.20 -18.52 -9.17
N THR A 868 16.08 -18.87 -9.81
CA THR A 868 14.90 -19.45 -9.13
C THR A 868 14.65 -20.92 -9.49
N ARG A 869 15.54 -21.54 -10.27
CA ARG A 869 15.38 -22.92 -10.76
C ARG A 869 15.32 -23.97 -9.65
N GLU A 870 16.17 -23.84 -8.64
CA GLU A 870 16.28 -24.80 -7.53
C GLU A 870 15.41 -24.40 -6.34
N GLU A 871 15.43 -23.11 -5.97
CA GLU A 871 14.68 -22.54 -4.85
C GLU A 871 14.06 -21.19 -5.27
N PRO A 872 12.87 -20.83 -4.75
CA PRO A 872 12.13 -21.55 -3.72
C PRO A 872 11.35 -22.75 -4.27
N GLN A 873 11.34 -23.85 -3.51
CA GLN A 873 10.42 -24.98 -3.76
C GLN A 873 8.94 -24.55 -3.57
N PRO A 874 7.97 -25.24 -4.20
CA PRO A 874 6.54 -24.89 -4.12
C PRO A 874 6.01 -24.69 -2.69
N LEU A 875 6.40 -25.57 -1.76
CA LEU A 875 5.97 -25.50 -0.36
C LEU A 875 6.60 -24.30 0.37
N ILE A 876 7.85 -23.97 0.05
CA ILE A 876 8.54 -22.81 0.61
C ILE A 876 7.89 -21.52 0.10
N LEU A 877 7.61 -21.45 -1.20
CA LEU A 877 6.91 -20.30 -1.78
C LEU A 877 5.51 -20.12 -1.17
N LYS A 878 4.72 -21.20 -1.05
CA LYS A 878 3.40 -21.16 -0.40
C LYS A 878 3.49 -20.61 1.03
N ARG A 879 4.53 -20.99 1.77
CA ARG A 879 4.80 -20.48 3.11
C ARG A 879 5.18 -19.00 3.11
N ILE A 880 6.05 -18.55 2.20
CA ILE A 880 6.41 -17.13 2.05
C ILE A 880 5.14 -16.30 1.76
N ILE A 881 4.29 -16.76 0.84
CA ILE A 881 3.03 -16.09 0.48
C ILE A 881 2.09 -16.00 1.70
N ALA A 882 1.92 -17.09 2.45
CA ALA A 882 1.07 -17.10 3.64
C ALA A 882 1.55 -16.13 4.73
N LEU A 883 2.87 -16.11 4.98
CA LEU A 883 3.48 -15.17 5.93
C LEU A 883 3.39 -13.73 5.45
N ALA A 884 3.57 -13.49 4.15
CA ALA A 884 3.41 -12.17 3.55
C ALA A 884 1.98 -11.65 3.72
N LYS A 885 0.97 -12.49 3.47
CA LYS A 885 -0.45 -12.17 3.67
C LYS A 885 -0.79 -11.87 5.13
N ALA A 886 -0.26 -12.65 6.07
CA ALA A 886 -0.47 -12.41 7.50
C ALA A 886 0.22 -11.11 7.96
N SER A 887 1.44 -10.87 7.48
CA SER A 887 2.23 -9.67 7.80
C SER A 887 1.60 -8.40 7.23
N SER A 888 1.12 -8.43 5.99
CA SER A 888 0.43 -7.30 5.37
C SER A 888 -0.87 -6.97 6.10
N ALA A 889 -1.67 -7.98 6.48
CA ALA A 889 -2.89 -7.78 7.26
C ALA A 889 -2.61 -7.14 8.63
N LEU A 890 -1.54 -7.53 9.33
CA LEU A 890 -1.14 -6.91 10.61
C LEU A 890 -0.72 -5.44 10.44
N ILE A 891 0.00 -5.12 9.37
CA ILE A 891 0.38 -3.73 9.05
C ILE A 891 -0.86 -2.90 8.73
N GLU A 892 -1.79 -3.44 7.94
CA GLU A 892 -3.05 -2.78 7.61
C GLU A 892 -3.89 -2.51 8.87
N GLN A 893 -3.97 -3.48 9.78
CA GLN A 893 -4.63 -3.30 11.08
C GLN A 893 -3.91 -2.27 11.96
N HIS A 894 -2.59 -2.20 11.94
CA HIS A 894 -1.82 -1.17 12.67
C HIS A 894 -2.16 0.25 12.21
N ILE A 895 -2.31 0.44 10.90
CA ILE A 895 -2.69 1.73 10.30
C ILE A 895 -4.15 2.05 10.64
N SER A 896 -5.07 1.10 10.43
CA SER A 896 -6.52 1.33 10.50
C SER A 896 -7.11 1.32 11.92
N ASN A 897 -6.57 0.55 12.86
CA ASN A 897 -7.18 0.39 14.20
C ASN A 897 -6.85 1.54 15.16
N LEU A 898 -7.79 1.83 16.08
CA LEU A 898 -7.66 2.90 17.08
C LEU A 898 -6.41 2.77 17.96
N ALA A 899 -6.03 1.55 18.35
CA ALA A 899 -4.82 1.27 19.10
C ALA A 899 -3.68 0.82 18.17
N PRO A 900 -2.42 1.24 18.42
CA PRO A 900 -1.27 0.76 17.65
C PRO A 900 -0.93 -0.69 18.02
N PHE A 901 -0.64 -1.52 17.02
CA PHE A 901 -0.09 -2.86 17.25
C PHE A 901 1.43 -2.83 17.38
N ASN A 902 1.97 -3.81 18.11
CA ASN A 902 3.40 -4.04 18.18
C ASN A 902 3.91 -4.71 16.88
N LEU A 903 4.45 -3.90 15.98
CA LEU A 903 4.98 -4.37 14.70
C LEU A 903 6.23 -5.25 14.82
N LYS A 904 6.86 -5.35 15.99
CA LYS A 904 7.96 -6.31 16.20
C LYS A 904 7.50 -7.76 15.99
N GLY A 905 6.22 -8.05 16.23
CA GLY A 905 5.61 -9.36 15.96
C GLY A 905 5.77 -9.82 14.51
N VAL A 906 5.75 -8.88 13.55
CA VAL A 906 5.93 -9.14 12.11
C VAL A 906 7.32 -9.69 11.80
N PHE A 907 8.32 -9.41 12.65
CA PHE A 907 9.70 -9.85 12.50
C PHE A 907 10.05 -10.96 13.50
N THR A 908 9.06 -11.75 13.93
CA THR A 908 9.27 -12.87 14.85
C THR A 908 8.55 -14.12 14.37
N THR A 909 9.19 -15.26 14.54
CA THR A 909 8.55 -16.57 14.35
C THR A 909 9.17 -17.55 15.29
N ASP A 910 8.30 -18.28 16.00
CA ASP A 910 8.73 -19.41 16.78
C ASP A 910 8.92 -20.62 15.86
N VAL A 911 10.18 -20.95 15.63
CA VAL A 911 10.57 -22.07 14.75
C VAL A 911 10.13 -23.42 15.34
N SER A 912 9.94 -23.52 16.65
CA SER A 912 9.52 -24.77 17.31
C SER A 912 8.09 -25.19 16.93
N THR A 913 7.21 -24.24 16.60
CA THR A 913 5.79 -24.49 16.31
C THR A 913 5.54 -25.38 15.09
N PHE A 914 6.50 -25.45 14.16
CA PHE A 914 6.37 -26.22 12.92
C PHE A 914 7.52 -27.18 12.66
N SER A 915 8.56 -27.19 13.51
CA SER A 915 9.71 -28.06 13.35
C SER A 915 9.51 -29.36 14.15
N ASN A 916 9.97 -30.47 13.58
CA ASN A 916 9.94 -31.76 14.26
C ASN A 916 11.04 -31.85 15.33
N VAL A 917 12.14 -31.14 15.12
CA VAL A 917 13.32 -31.12 16.00
C VAL A 917 13.85 -29.69 16.04
N THR A 918 14.31 -29.25 17.21
CA THR A 918 15.02 -27.98 17.37
C THR A 918 16.46 -28.21 17.85
N ILE A 919 17.40 -27.55 17.21
CA ILE A 919 18.82 -27.53 17.59
C ILE A 919 19.11 -26.17 18.22
N HIS A 920 19.45 -26.16 19.50
CA HIS A 920 19.80 -24.95 20.24
C HIS A 920 21.29 -24.66 20.10
N ILE A 921 21.62 -23.45 19.67
CA ILE A 921 22.99 -22.97 19.48
C ILE A 921 23.44 -22.19 20.72
N ARG A 922 24.69 -22.38 21.13
CA ARG A 922 25.28 -21.58 22.22
C ARG A 922 25.48 -20.14 21.74
N GLY A 923 24.88 -19.18 22.47
CA GLY A 923 24.90 -17.76 22.10
C GLY A 923 26.29 -17.14 21.85
N ARG A 924 27.36 -17.70 22.43
CA ARG A 924 28.75 -17.25 22.17
C ARG A 924 29.21 -17.43 20.72
N HIS A 925 28.56 -18.30 19.94
CA HIS A 925 28.84 -18.56 18.52
C HIS A 925 27.91 -17.77 17.58
N MET A 926 26.96 -16.99 18.11
CA MET A 926 26.11 -16.09 17.34
C MET A 926 26.86 -14.80 16.98
N VAL A 927 27.79 -14.92 16.04
CA VAL A 927 28.75 -13.86 15.69
C VAL A 927 28.10 -12.60 15.13
N ARG A 928 26.93 -12.71 14.49
CA ARG A 928 26.18 -11.58 13.91
C ARG A 928 25.36 -10.78 14.93
N ARG A 929 25.10 -11.33 16.12
CA ARG A 929 24.42 -10.63 17.23
C ARG A 929 25.35 -9.70 18.01
N LYS A 930 26.66 -9.93 17.92
CA LYS A 930 27.67 -9.19 18.72
C LYS A 930 27.87 -7.79 18.16
N VAL A 931 27.33 -6.79 18.87
CA VAL A 931 27.57 -5.37 18.55
C VAL A 931 28.85 -4.92 19.26
N VAL A 932 29.81 -4.38 18.51
CA VAL A 932 31.02 -3.79 19.09
C VAL A 932 31.17 -2.34 18.66
N ARG A 933 31.39 -1.47 19.66
CA ARG A 933 31.69 -0.04 19.46
C ARG A 933 33.18 0.18 19.73
N GLY A 934 33.86 0.88 18.81
CA GLY A 934 35.29 1.21 18.90
C GLY A 934 35.64 2.40 18.01
N LYS A 935 36.84 2.96 18.17
CA LYS A 935 37.31 4.12 17.40
C LYS A 935 37.63 3.73 15.95
N LEU A 936 37.42 4.65 15.00
CA LEU A 936 37.79 4.50 13.59
C LEU A 936 39.28 4.80 13.41
N ILE A 937 40.13 3.80 13.57
CA ILE A 937 41.57 3.88 13.24
C ILE A 937 41.85 2.73 12.25
N ASN A 938 42.96 2.76 11.51
CA ASN A 938 43.42 1.59 10.76
C ASN A 938 44.24 0.69 11.70
N GLY A 939 43.90 -0.60 11.78
CA GLY A 939 44.56 -1.60 12.63
C GLY A 939 44.92 -2.89 11.88
N PRO A 940 45.45 -3.91 12.57
CA PRO A 940 45.76 -5.21 11.98
C PRO A 940 44.49 -5.90 11.43
N LEU A 941 44.66 -6.79 10.45
CA LEU A 941 43.54 -7.49 9.81
C LEU A 941 42.93 -8.52 10.79
N PRO A 942 41.66 -8.40 11.18
CA PRO A 942 40.98 -9.40 12.00
C PRO A 942 40.53 -10.62 11.17
N VAL A 943 40.00 -11.64 11.85
CA VAL A 943 39.30 -12.75 11.19
C VAL A 943 38.08 -12.23 10.43
N ILE A 944 38.01 -12.51 9.13
CA ILE A 944 36.92 -12.09 8.24
C ILE A 944 36.08 -13.29 7.79
N ASP A 945 34.83 -13.01 7.40
CA ASP A 945 33.88 -13.97 6.81
C ASP A 945 33.63 -15.26 7.62
N TYR A 946 34.03 -15.27 8.90
CA TYR A 946 33.89 -16.43 9.78
C TYR A 946 32.53 -16.44 10.49
N ASP A 947 31.67 -17.36 10.07
CA ASP A 947 30.36 -17.60 10.67
C ASP A 947 30.19 -19.11 10.96
N PRO A 948 30.45 -19.56 12.20
CA PRO A 948 30.42 -20.98 12.53
C PRO A 948 29.03 -21.60 12.42
N VAL A 949 27.97 -20.82 12.66
CA VAL A 949 26.58 -21.31 12.56
C VAL A 949 26.22 -21.54 11.10
N ARG A 950 26.58 -20.60 10.22
CA ARG A 950 26.37 -20.76 8.78
C ARG A 950 27.11 -21.99 8.22
N GLU A 951 28.37 -22.18 8.59
CA GLU A 951 29.14 -23.34 8.10
C GLU A 951 28.60 -24.66 8.66
N TYR A 952 28.16 -24.66 9.93
CA TYR A 952 27.48 -25.81 10.52
C TYR A 952 26.18 -26.17 9.78
N VAL A 953 25.30 -25.20 9.49
CA VAL A 953 24.08 -25.45 8.72
C VAL A 953 24.38 -25.91 7.30
N LYS A 954 25.39 -25.32 6.65
CA LYS A 954 25.84 -25.77 5.32
C LYS A 954 26.28 -27.24 5.36
N ARG A 955 27.02 -27.65 6.39
CA ARG A 955 27.43 -29.05 6.56
C ARG A 955 26.23 -29.96 6.82
N LEU A 956 25.30 -29.55 7.67
CA LEU A 956 24.04 -30.27 7.91
C LEU A 956 23.26 -30.50 6.61
N ARG A 957 23.12 -29.46 5.78
CA ARG A 957 22.46 -29.59 4.48
C ARG A 957 23.21 -30.55 3.56
N GLN A 958 24.54 -30.44 3.44
CA GLN A 958 25.32 -31.37 2.62
C GLN A 958 25.11 -32.84 3.02
N CYS A 959 25.01 -33.11 4.32
CA CYS A 959 24.85 -34.46 4.84
C CYS A 959 23.39 -34.96 4.80
N PHE A 960 22.40 -34.10 5.08
CA PHE A 960 21.03 -34.54 5.40
C PHE A 960 19.91 -33.91 4.54
N THR A 961 20.23 -33.19 3.45
CA THR A 961 19.21 -32.58 2.57
C THR A 961 18.24 -33.61 1.98
N SER A 962 18.64 -34.87 1.83
CA SER A 962 17.75 -35.93 1.34
C SER A 962 16.62 -36.28 2.32
N VAL A 963 16.84 -36.06 3.63
CA VAL A 963 15.94 -36.50 4.71
C VAL A 963 15.25 -35.33 5.42
N ALA A 964 15.91 -34.17 5.53
CA ALA A 964 15.42 -33.05 6.33
C ALA A 964 15.62 -31.68 5.64
N LEU A 965 14.85 -30.70 6.11
CA LEU A 965 14.99 -29.27 5.82
C LEU A 965 15.42 -28.52 7.08
N PHE A 966 16.24 -27.48 6.93
CA PHE A 966 16.85 -26.73 8.04
C PHE A 966 16.51 -25.25 7.95
N PHE A 967 15.77 -24.76 8.95
CA PHE A 967 15.28 -23.39 9.07
C PHE A 967 15.97 -22.72 10.24
N TYR A 968 16.67 -21.61 10.00
CA TYR A 968 17.27 -20.81 11.07
C TYR A 968 17.27 -19.32 10.71
N ASN A 969 17.29 -18.47 11.73
CA ASN A 969 17.43 -17.03 11.55
C ASN A 969 18.92 -16.66 11.46
N LYS A 970 19.33 -16.11 10.32
CA LYS A 970 20.73 -15.75 10.00
C LYS A 970 21.29 -14.66 10.92
N TYR A 971 20.46 -13.84 11.56
CA TYR A 971 20.92 -12.65 12.30
C TYR A 971 20.74 -12.75 13.82
N VAL A 972 19.54 -13.09 14.32
CA VAL A 972 19.16 -12.87 15.73
C VAL A 972 18.72 -14.16 16.45
N GLY A 973 18.49 -15.28 15.77
CA GLY A 973 17.98 -16.52 16.38
C GLY A 973 19.05 -17.53 16.79
N ASP A 974 18.87 -18.16 17.95
CA ASP A 974 19.73 -19.20 18.52
C ASP A 974 19.20 -20.62 18.28
N VAL A 975 18.12 -20.77 17.50
CA VAL A 975 17.47 -22.05 17.22
C VAL A 975 17.50 -22.36 15.73
N ILE A 976 17.84 -23.61 15.40
CA ILE A 976 17.68 -24.19 14.07
C ILE A 976 16.54 -25.21 14.15
N GLY A 977 15.46 -24.97 13.43
CA GLY A 977 14.37 -25.93 13.25
C GLY A 977 14.67 -26.91 12.14
N VAL A 978 14.39 -28.18 12.39
CA VAL A 978 14.53 -29.27 11.44
C VAL A 978 13.15 -29.86 11.15
N VAL A 979 12.83 -29.96 9.87
CA VAL A 979 11.57 -30.57 9.39
C VAL A 979 11.92 -31.81 8.57
N TRP A 980 11.36 -32.95 8.92
CA TRP A 980 11.52 -34.19 8.16
C TRP A 980 10.76 -34.12 6.85
N LYS A 981 11.38 -34.55 5.75
CA LYS A 981 10.68 -34.65 4.47
C LYS A 981 9.71 -35.84 4.53
N PRO A 982 8.40 -35.66 4.24
CA PRO A 982 7.44 -36.77 4.33
C PRO A 982 7.83 -37.99 3.48
N VAL A 983 8.32 -37.74 2.25
CA VAL A 983 8.80 -38.78 1.32
C VAL A 983 10.01 -39.55 1.89
N ALA A 984 10.81 -38.91 2.74
CA ALA A 984 11.94 -39.55 3.37
C ALA A 984 11.51 -40.48 4.51
N LEU A 985 10.36 -40.25 5.17
CA LEU A 985 9.88 -41.10 6.26
C LEU A 985 9.21 -42.41 5.78
N VAL A 986 8.80 -42.47 4.52
CA VAL A 986 8.17 -43.68 3.94
C VAL A 986 9.19 -44.85 3.90
N PRO A 987 8.83 -46.06 4.37
CA PRO A 987 9.66 -47.25 4.27
C PRO A 987 10.00 -47.58 2.81
N ARG A 988 11.25 -47.99 2.54
CA ARG A 988 11.72 -48.36 1.19
C ARG A 988 12.24 -49.78 1.15
N ASP A 989 12.17 -50.40 -0.01
CA ASP A 989 12.76 -51.71 -0.23
C ASP A 989 14.30 -51.64 -0.15
N THR A 990 14.94 -52.74 0.18
CA THR A 990 16.39 -52.81 0.38
C THR A 990 17.15 -52.66 -0.93
N SER A 991 17.68 -51.47 -1.18
CA SER A 991 18.62 -51.17 -2.26
C SER A 991 19.81 -50.38 -1.73
N ILE A 992 20.99 -50.53 -2.33
CA ILE A 992 22.21 -49.80 -1.93
C ILE A 992 21.98 -48.28 -1.96
N SER A 993 21.23 -47.80 -2.96
CA SER A 993 20.83 -46.39 -3.10
C SER A 993 19.89 -45.89 -2.00
N SER A 994 19.21 -46.80 -1.28
CA SER A 994 18.23 -46.48 -0.23
C SER A 994 18.77 -46.70 1.19
N CYS A 995 20.03 -47.11 1.37
CA CYS A 995 20.60 -47.37 2.70
C CYS A 995 20.97 -46.10 3.48
N LEU A 996 21.18 -44.97 2.81
CA LEU A 996 21.67 -43.75 3.45
C LEU A 996 20.69 -43.25 4.53
N HIS A 997 21.19 -43.09 5.77
CA HIS A 997 20.44 -42.67 6.96
C HIS A 997 19.29 -43.60 7.40
N ARG A 998 19.25 -44.84 6.89
CA ARG A 998 18.17 -45.79 7.16
C ARG A 998 18.68 -47.05 7.86
N LEU A 999 17.82 -47.65 8.68
CA LEU A 999 18.03 -48.92 9.35
C LEU A 999 17.04 -49.97 8.83
N LYS A 1000 17.40 -51.24 8.93
CA LYS A 1000 16.51 -52.36 8.56
C LYS A 1000 15.43 -52.55 9.62
N GLY A 1001 14.17 -52.35 9.23
CA GLY A 1001 13.00 -52.56 10.08
C GLY A 1001 12.57 -54.02 10.17
N LEU A 1002 11.50 -54.29 10.93
CA LEU A 1002 10.98 -55.63 11.18
C LEU A 1002 10.41 -56.31 9.91
N ASP A 1003 9.88 -55.51 8.97
CA ASP A 1003 9.26 -56.00 7.72
C ASP A 1003 10.26 -56.14 6.55
N ASP A 1004 11.56 -56.31 6.84
CA ASP A 1004 12.66 -56.29 5.87
C ASP A 1004 12.83 -54.98 5.06
N LYS A 1005 12.02 -53.95 5.35
CA LYS A 1005 12.08 -52.62 4.72
C LYS A 1005 12.98 -51.66 5.48
N LEU A 1006 13.60 -50.73 4.76
CA LEU A 1006 14.47 -49.69 5.30
C LEU A 1006 13.66 -48.49 5.82
N VAL A 1007 13.83 -48.14 7.10
CA VAL A 1007 13.18 -47.01 7.78
C VAL A 1007 14.24 -45.99 8.22
N VAL A 1008 13.91 -44.70 8.24
CA VAL A 1008 14.87 -43.65 8.64
C VAL A 1008 15.28 -43.81 10.10
N ASN A 1009 16.59 -43.80 10.35
CA ASN A 1009 17.15 -43.85 11.71
C ASN A 1009 17.19 -42.45 12.32
N THR A 1010 16.04 -41.96 12.78
CA THR A 1010 15.94 -40.61 13.36
C THR A 1010 16.87 -40.42 14.57
N LYS A 1011 17.01 -41.43 15.43
CA LYS A 1011 17.88 -41.38 16.62
C LYS A 1011 19.35 -41.13 16.24
N ALA A 1012 19.90 -41.91 15.31
CA ALA A 1012 21.28 -41.73 14.87
C ALA A 1012 21.50 -40.36 14.20
N ILE A 1013 20.52 -39.87 13.44
CA ILE A 1013 20.60 -38.54 12.81
C ILE A 1013 20.66 -37.43 13.88
N LEU A 1014 19.91 -37.56 14.98
CA LEU A 1014 19.95 -36.60 16.08
C LEU A 1014 21.31 -36.60 16.80
N ASP A 1015 21.90 -37.78 16.99
CA ASP A 1015 23.26 -37.92 17.53
C ASP A 1015 24.29 -37.28 16.58
N ASP A 1016 24.15 -37.51 15.26
CA ASP A 1016 25.00 -36.89 14.24
C ASP A 1016 24.91 -35.37 14.25
N PHE A 1017 23.72 -34.78 14.48
CA PHE A 1017 23.57 -33.33 14.64
C PHE A 1017 24.41 -32.83 15.83
N THR A 1018 24.32 -33.52 16.97
CA THR A 1018 25.09 -33.17 18.17
C THR A 1018 26.60 -33.32 17.95
N MET A 1019 27.02 -34.40 17.28
CA MET A 1019 28.42 -34.68 16.97
C MET A 1019 29.02 -33.66 15.99
N LEU A 1020 28.34 -33.39 14.87
CA LEU A 1020 28.80 -32.41 13.88
C LEU A 1020 28.87 -31.00 14.46
N GLY A 1021 27.98 -30.67 15.38
CA GLY A 1021 27.89 -29.38 16.05
C GLY A 1021 28.70 -29.27 17.34
N HIS A 1022 29.63 -30.19 17.60
CA HIS A 1022 30.36 -30.24 18.88
C HIS A 1022 30.96 -28.88 19.25
N GLY A 1023 30.69 -28.43 20.49
CA GLY A 1023 31.13 -27.13 21.01
C GLY A 1023 30.26 -25.93 20.60
N ILE A 1024 29.53 -26.01 19.48
CA ILE A 1024 28.59 -25.01 18.96
C ILE A 1024 27.17 -25.26 19.49
N VAL A 1025 26.71 -26.50 19.43
CA VAL A 1025 25.38 -26.94 19.85
C VAL A 1025 25.31 -27.01 21.38
N ARG A 1026 24.21 -26.51 21.93
CA ARG A 1026 23.86 -26.62 23.35
C ARG A 1026 23.06 -27.90 23.60
N ASP A 1027 22.01 -28.10 22.82
CA ASP A 1027 21.04 -29.18 22.99
C ASP A 1027 20.29 -29.45 21.67
N VAL A 1028 19.78 -30.67 21.50
CA VAL A 1028 18.91 -31.07 20.38
C VAL A 1028 17.66 -31.70 20.97
N SER A 1029 16.50 -31.10 20.74
CA SER A 1029 15.22 -31.58 21.29
C SER A 1029 14.24 -31.96 20.18
N GLN A 1030 13.55 -33.08 20.36
CA GLN A 1030 12.54 -33.57 19.44
C GLN A 1030 11.14 -33.19 19.95
N HIS A 1031 10.30 -32.66 19.06
CA HIS A 1031 8.92 -32.32 19.36
C HIS A 1031 7.99 -33.37 18.75
N CYS A 1032 7.00 -33.83 19.50
CA CYS A 1032 5.87 -34.58 18.94
C CYS A 1032 4.95 -33.56 18.28
N VAL A 1033 4.89 -33.53 16.95
CA VAL A 1033 3.88 -32.75 16.24
C VAL A 1033 2.53 -33.41 16.53
N ILE A 1034 1.63 -32.69 17.22
CA ILE A 1034 0.24 -33.10 17.40
C ILE A 1034 -0.36 -33.17 15.99
N GLU A 1035 -0.72 -34.37 15.54
CA GLU A 1035 -1.49 -34.54 14.32
C GLU A 1035 -2.90 -33.97 14.57
N ASP A 1036 -3.14 -32.73 14.14
CA ASP A 1036 -4.50 -32.22 13.91
C ASP A 1036 -5.08 -32.90 12.65
N VAL A 1037 -5.35 -34.20 12.78
CA VAL A 1037 -6.15 -34.98 11.83
C VAL A 1037 -7.46 -35.30 12.52
N LYS A 1038 -8.39 -34.33 12.48
CA LYS A 1038 -9.85 -34.49 12.55
C LYS A 1038 -10.49 -33.09 12.63
N ASN A 1039 -10.81 -32.51 11.47
CA ASN A 1039 -12.01 -31.70 11.24
C ASN A 1039 -12.00 -31.14 9.81
N THR A 1040 -12.16 -32.04 8.83
CA THR A 1040 -12.69 -31.72 7.50
C THR A 1040 -13.67 -32.81 7.09
N THR A 1041 -14.77 -32.89 7.83
CA THR A 1041 -16.06 -33.41 7.36
C THR A 1041 -17.16 -32.61 8.05
N ASN A 1042 -17.46 -31.44 7.49
CA ASN A 1042 -18.79 -30.85 7.30
C ASN A 1042 -18.65 -29.44 6.74
#